data_AF-A0A0N1CQ48-F1
#
_entry.id   AF-A0A0N1CQ48-F1
#
_cell.length_a   1.000
_cell.length_b   1.000
_cell.length_c   1.000
_cell.angle_alpha   90.00
_cell.angle_beta   90.00
_cell.angle_gamma   90.00
#
_symmetry.space_group_name_H-M   'P 1'
#
loop_
_entity.id
_entity.type
_entity.pdbx_description
1 polymer ?
#
loop_
_entity_poly.entity_id
_entity_poly.type
_entity_poly.pdbx_seq_one_letter_code
_entity_poly.pdbx_strand_id
1 'polypeptide(L)'
;MLDASAPQLSSPNRTRTILGALTMAAACVAAVLVPATSASAAATTVASDASGRTASGGWGAADKGGTWTTWSGPTKATFAVGGGVSSITGLVPGGSATAALAGVSVQDVEVRETIRLPQTTRGFYQGWELRRQTDGSAYRGRLEQGSSGTIALAITKVGKSGEKDLGRVALPSGVTKGSAVSVAFRAVGTGSVSVQGKGWVAGTTEPGWQLSVSDTAADRIAKPGTVGLWQYSSSSNTTGTTTTFDDLSVVESPQAAVPVPVPVGSASYAVPAGAVFVAPGGNDSAVGSKTAPFRTLGAAVAKAKAGGTVVLRAGSYNESVVVPYNKPLTIQAYPKEAVWLDGSVPVSSWQRSGSGWSTPWSSFPSSALLGIADNPRFLSPSFPLAGRPDQVFLDGVQLTQVTPDKLAPGTFAPDPAGGRVLIGSDPSGHELRISNKQQAIWVQAPDTTLQGFGVRRYATLDSDRGTIRLGNTGATAQDLVVVENAMIGVNLENNGGTLRQLTVEHNGMLGIGANASYDMSLSDSVVRENNWQRFKETPVSGGVKITRSRGVTVSNNDVSRNYSSGLWLDESVYDSKVVGNTVVDNEWTGIQLELSSKAVVAGNTVTGGKTGIQIIGTDDVRVYNNSVGGFSQFGVKVLQDERRQATAATGQDRRRPIPDPTMSWVTGKITIANNAFGSGGYYQVYVLDSKTNRSADSMGVTVTGNAFNQRRTTAQATLVGWGAGDNKTVTRFDTVSALSGKNSAWRNVETSQVLDLGGMTSLLTSSLGIVSALPSDIAALLGQPGTARRIGAF
;
A
#
# COMPACT_ATOMS: atom_id res chain seq x y z
N MET A 1 1.63 -12.38 24.54
CA MET A 1 1.09 -12.66 23.19
C MET A 1 2.21 -12.91 22.20
N LEU A 2 2.91 -11.88 21.68
CA LEU A 2 4.20 -12.12 21.01
C LEU A 2 5.28 -12.55 22.02
N ASP A 3 5.31 -11.90 23.18
CA ASP A 3 6.07 -12.38 24.34
C ASP A 3 5.21 -13.37 25.15
N ALA A 4 5.69 -14.61 25.26
CA ALA A 4 5.12 -15.69 26.07
C ALA A 4 6.15 -16.83 26.20
N SER A 5 7.08 -16.70 27.15
CA SER A 5 7.91 -17.83 27.57
C SER A 5 7.06 -18.86 28.32
N ALA A 6 6.87 -20.05 27.76
CA ALA A 6 6.19 -21.19 28.37
C ALA A 6 6.91 -22.52 28.01
N PRO A 7 6.98 -23.51 28.94
CA PRO A 7 7.69 -24.78 28.74
C PRO A 7 6.89 -25.82 27.92
N GLN A 8 7.58 -26.89 27.48
CA GLN A 8 7.02 -28.03 26.74
C GLN A 8 6.26 -29.04 27.63
N LEU A 9 5.67 -30.05 26.96
CA LEU A 9 4.97 -31.30 27.41
C LEU A 9 3.43 -31.21 27.36
N SER A 10 2.64 -32.24 27.01
CA SER A 10 2.88 -33.54 26.33
C SER A 10 1.52 -34.12 25.85
N SER A 11 1.51 -34.98 24.82
CA SER A 11 0.27 -35.48 24.15
C SER A 11 -0.52 -36.56 24.92
N PRO A 12 -1.84 -36.68 24.69
CA PRO A 12 -2.61 -37.92 24.91
C PRO A 12 -3.23 -38.52 23.62
N ASN A 13 -3.74 -39.75 23.75
CA ASN A 13 -3.97 -40.70 22.65
C ASN A 13 -5.38 -40.67 22.00
N ARG A 14 -5.47 -41.36 20.85
CA ARG A 14 -6.66 -41.54 19.99
C ARG A 14 -7.61 -42.65 20.48
N THR A 15 -8.89 -42.54 20.11
CA THR A 15 -9.75 -43.72 19.77
C THR A 15 -10.68 -43.43 18.58
N ARG A 16 -11.09 -44.47 17.84
CA ARG A 16 -11.91 -44.45 16.59
C ARG A 16 -13.42 -44.67 16.91
N THR A 17 -14.42 -44.46 16.03
CA THR A 17 -14.82 -45.35 14.88
C THR A 17 -15.96 -44.65 14.07
N ILE A 18 -15.89 -44.47 12.72
CA ILE A 18 -16.60 -45.20 11.59
C ILE A 18 -18.08 -45.63 11.91
N LEU A 19 -19.15 -45.54 11.09
CA LEU A 19 -19.48 -45.33 9.64
C LEU A 19 -20.53 -44.17 9.46
N GLY A 20 -21.09 -43.81 8.29
CA GLY A 20 -20.88 -44.17 6.87
C GLY A 20 -21.99 -43.63 5.92
N ALA A 21 -21.72 -43.60 4.60
CA ALA A 21 -22.62 -43.39 3.44
C ALA A 21 -23.51 -42.11 3.33
N LEU A 22 -23.91 -41.55 2.16
CA LEU A 22 -23.46 -41.49 0.75
C LEU A 22 -24.60 -40.77 -0.03
N THR A 23 -24.37 -39.61 -0.67
CA THR A 23 -25.02 -39.19 -1.95
C THR A 23 -24.43 -37.88 -2.49
N MET A 24 -24.37 -37.76 -3.83
CA MET A 24 -23.91 -36.57 -4.55
C MET A 24 -25.08 -35.65 -4.94
N ALA A 25 -24.85 -34.33 -4.96
CA ALA A 25 -25.25 -33.45 -6.07
C ALA A 25 -24.55 -32.09 -5.95
N ALA A 26 -24.24 -31.45 -7.08
CA ALA A 26 -23.51 -30.18 -7.12
C ALA A 26 -24.45 -28.97 -7.15
N ALA A 27 -24.02 -27.85 -6.55
CA ALA A 27 -24.60 -26.53 -6.80
C ALA A 27 -23.52 -25.43 -6.72
N CYS A 28 -23.48 -24.63 -7.78
CA CYS A 28 -22.59 -23.53 -8.14
C CYS A 28 -22.08 -22.61 -7.01
N VAL A 29 -20.76 -22.38 -6.99
CA VAL A 29 -20.13 -21.28 -6.24
C VAL A 29 -20.38 -19.95 -6.97
N ALA A 30 -21.19 -19.08 -6.39
CA ALA A 30 -21.26 -17.67 -6.79
C ALA A 30 -20.24 -16.87 -5.96
N ALA A 31 -19.04 -16.66 -6.52
CA ALA A 31 -18.04 -15.81 -5.88
C ALA A 31 -18.49 -14.34 -5.93
N VAL A 32 -18.71 -13.71 -4.77
CA VAL A 32 -18.90 -12.26 -4.68
C VAL A 32 -17.58 -11.59 -5.06
N LEU A 33 -17.52 -11.06 -6.28
CA LEU A 33 -16.42 -10.25 -6.77
C LEU A 33 -16.43 -8.90 -6.06
N VAL A 34 -15.68 -8.80 -4.96
CA VAL A 34 -15.15 -7.50 -4.53
C VAL A 34 -14.35 -6.93 -5.70
N PRO A 35 -14.61 -5.70 -6.17
CA PRO A 35 -13.88 -5.14 -7.30
C PRO A 35 -12.41 -4.97 -6.89
N ALA A 36 -11.54 -5.81 -7.45
CA ALA A 36 -10.11 -5.72 -7.22
C ALA A 36 -9.61 -4.33 -7.63
N THR A 37 -8.98 -3.62 -6.70
CA THR A 37 -8.19 -2.44 -7.02
C THR A 37 -7.03 -2.89 -7.92
N SER A 38 -7.13 -2.59 -9.21
CA SER A 38 -6.15 -2.99 -10.19
C SER A 38 -4.79 -2.35 -9.91
N ALA A 39 -3.73 -3.15 -10.09
CA ALA A 39 -2.35 -2.72 -10.14
C ALA A 39 -2.16 -1.39 -10.90
N SER A 40 -1.32 -0.50 -10.38
CA SER A 40 -0.46 0.30 -11.25
C SER A 40 0.85 -0.46 -11.41
N ALA A 41 1.25 -0.75 -12.65
CA ALA A 41 2.55 -1.37 -12.92
C ALA A 41 3.69 -0.40 -12.55
N ALA A 42 4.93 -0.90 -12.54
CA ALA A 42 6.08 -0.01 -12.44
C ALA A 42 6.14 0.92 -13.67
N ALA A 43 6.33 2.21 -13.43
CA ALA A 43 6.34 3.23 -14.47
C ALA A 43 7.35 2.89 -15.58
N THR A 44 6.85 2.64 -16.79
CA THR A 44 7.66 2.12 -17.90
C THR A 44 7.51 2.98 -19.15
N THR A 45 8.62 3.45 -19.74
CA THR A 45 8.57 4.20 -21.00
C THR A 45 8.16 3.28 -22.14
N VAL A 46 6.98 3.48 -22.73
CA VAL A 46 6.45 2.69 -23.86
C VAL A 46 6.80 3.29 -25.22
N ALA A 47 7.02 4.61 -25.28
CA ALA A 47 7.48 5.31 -26.47
C ALA A 47 8.38 6.49 -26.10
N SER A 48 9.29 6.83 -27.00
CA SER A 48 10.21 7.95 -26.84
C SER A 48 10.72 8.42 -28.20
N ASP A 49 10.93 9.72 -28.35
CA ASP A 49 11.49 10.32 -29.56
C ASP A 49 12.31 11.58 -29.23
N ALA A 50 13.63 11.43 -29.25
CA ALA A 50 14.61 12.51 -29.08
C ALA A 50 15.07 13.09 -30.43
N SER A 51 14.33 12.83 -31.53
CA SER A 51 14.48 13.46 -32.85
C SER A 51 15.88 13.46 -33.47
N GLY A 52 16.78 12.57 -33.03
CA GLY A 52 18.19 12.52 -33.45
C GLY A 52 18.45 12.03 -34.88
N ARG A 53 17.38 11.75 -35.65
CA ARG A 53 17.43 11.25 -37.04
C ARG A 53 17.24 12.37 -38.07
N THR A 54 17.28 12.02 -39.35
CA THR A 54 16.86 12.90 -40.45
C THR A 54 15.75 12.21 -41.26
N ALA A 55 14.66 12.92 -41.54
CA ALA A 55 13.52 12.40 -42.30
C ALA A 55 12.78 13.53 -43.05
N SER A 56 12.22 13.22 -44.21
CA SER A 56 11.44 14.16 -45.04
C SER A 56 10.13 13.52 -45.52
N GLY A 57 9.06 14.32 -45.60
CA GLY A 57 7.72 13.84 -46.00
C GLY A 57 6.95 13.11 -44.89
N GLY A 58 7.39 13.25 -43.65
CA GLY A 58 6.91 12.54 -42.46
C GLY A 58 7.95 12.62 -41.34
N TRP A 59 7.63 12.07 -40.17
CA TRP A 59 8.59 11.97 -39.07
C TRP A 59 9.33 10.64 -38.98
N GLY A 60 8.90 9.60 -39.70
CA GLY A 60 9.55 8.28 -39.69
C GLY A 60 9.34 7.50 -38.38
N ALA A 61 10.28 6.63 -38.03
CA ALA A 61 10.22 5.84 -36.80
C ALA A 61 10.75 6.63 -35.60
N ALA A 62 9.98 6.65 -34.51
CA ALA A 62 10.43 7.09 -33.20
C ALA A 62 11.45 6.10 -32.60
N ASP A 63 12.28 6.55 -31.65
CA ASP A 63 13.29 5.71 -30.99
C ASP A 63 12.65 4.52 -30.25
N LYS A 64 11.42 4.74 -29.73
CA LYS A 64 10.54 3.70 -29.21
C LYS A 64 9.07 4.07 -29.49
N GLY A 65 8.22 3.08 -29.77
CA GLY A 65 6.78 3.27 -30.04
C GLY A 65 6.36 3.11 -31.52
N GLY A 66 7.32 2.93 -32.42
CA GLY A 66 7.07 2.61 -33.84
C GLY A 66 7.04 3.84 -34.76
N THR A 67 6.41 3.68 -35.92
CA THR A 67 6.37 4.72 -36.97
C THR A 67 5.28 5.75 -36.72
N TRP A 68 5.64 7.02 -36.85
CA TRP A 68 4.69 8.14 -36.86
C TRP A 68 3.82 8.13 -38.11
N THR A 69 2.50 8.14 -37.90
CA THR A 69 1.51 8.41 -38.95
C THR A 69 1.15 9.89 -38.93
N THR A 70 1.49 10.63 -39.99
CA THR A 70 1.31 12.09 -40.09
C THR A 70 0.22 12.49 -41.10
N TRP A 71 -0.60 13.50 -40.77
CA TRP A 71 -1.67 14.02 -41.65
C TRP A 71 -1.84 15.53 -41.51
N SER A 72 -2.32 16.21 -42.55
CA SER A 72 -2.74 17.63 -42.50
C SER A 72 -3.72 18.02 -43.62
N GLY A 73 -4.44 19.13 -43.43
CA GLY A 73 -5.25 19.80 -44.46
C GLY A 73 -5.65 21.23 -44.03
N PRO A 74 -6.23 22.08 -44.90
CA PRO A 74 -6.62 21.84 -46.30
C PRO A 74 -5.46 21.82 -47.33
N THR A 75 -4.31 22.36 -46.97
CA THR A 75 -3.06 22.29 -47.76
C THR A 75 -2.03 21.51 -46.96
N LYS A 76 -1.13 20.76 -47.62
CA LYS A 76 -0.18 19.89 -46.90
C LYS A 76 0.85 20.72 -46.14
N ALA A 77 0.79 20.69 -44.81
CA ALA A 77 1.92 21.07 -43.96
C ALA A 77 3.06 20.08 -44.17
N THR A 78 4.31 20.54 -44.06
CA THR A 78 5.48 19.68 -44.24
C THR A 78 5.96 19.16 -42.89
N PHE A 79 6.02 17.84 -42.78
CA PHE A 79 6.60 17.09 -41.66
C PHE A 79 8.03 16.68 -42.03
N ALA A 80 8.98 16.99 -41.16
CA ALA A 80 10.38 16.59 -41.31
C ALA A 80 11.07 16.47 -39.94
N VAL A 81 12.15 15.70 -39.87
CA VAL A 81 13.04 15.61 -38.71
C VAL A 81 14.45 15.98 -39.17
N GLY A 82 15.16 16.78 -38.39
CA GLY A 82 16.55 17.17 -38.68
C GLY A 82 17.05 18.21 -37.69
N GLY A 83 18.37 18.28 -37.51
CA GLY A 83 18.98 19.20 -36.54
C GLY A 83 18.61 18.91 -35.08
N GLY A 84 18.23 17.66 -34.77
CA GLY A 84 17.82 17.24 -33.43
C GLY A 84 16.35 17.52 -33.09
N VAL A 85 15.51 17.97 -34.03
CA VAL A 85 14.09 18.25 -33.75
C VAL A 85 13.16 17.67 -34.81
N SER A 86 11.98 17.26 -34.39
CA SER A 86 10.83 16.99 -35.25
C SER A 86 10.09 18.29 -35.55
N SER A 87 9.59 18.48 -36.77
CA SER A 87 9.03 19.77 -37.21
C SER A 87 7.74 19.63 -38.00
N ILE A 88 6.84 20.61 -37.80
CA ILE A 88 5.67 20.86 -38.65
C ILE A 88 5.82 22.29 -39.17
N THR A 89 5.93 22.44 -40.49
CA THR A 89 6.19 23.73 -41.15
C THR A 89 5.10 24.05 -42.17
N GLY A 90 4.77 25.33 -42.31
CA GLY A 90 3.81 25.81 -43.31
C GLY A 90 2.35 25.45 -43.03
N LEU A 91 1.97 25.25 -41.76
CA LEU A 91 0.58 24.97 -41.39
C LEU A 91 -0.29 26.21 -41.64
N VAL A 92 -1.11 26.17 -42.69
CA VAL A 92 -1.89 27.32 -43.18
C VAL A 92 -2.95 27.80 -42.18
N PRO A 93 -3.38 29.08 -42.24
CA PRO A 93 -4.52 29.57 -41.47
C PRO A 93 -5.79 28.75 -41.74
N GLY A 94 -6.48 28.35 -40.68
CA GLY A 94 -7.61 27.42 -40.72
C GLY A 94 -7.22 25.95 -40.89
N GLY A 95 -5.92 25.64 -40.98
CA GLY A 95 -5.39 24.31 -41.15
C GLY A 95 -5.18 23.54 -39.85
N SER A 96 -5.28 22.21 -39.97
CA SER A 96 -4.98 21.26 -38.89
C SER A 96 -3.89 20.28 -39.32
N ALA A 97 -3.11 19.80 -38.35
CA ALA A 97 -2.10 18.76 -38.54
C ALA A 97 -2.17 17.74 -37.39
N THR A 98 -1.81 16.49 -37.67
CA THR A 98 -1.70 15.42 -36.66
C THR A 98 -0.49 14.54 -36.90
N ALA A 99 0.04 13.96 -35.82
CA ALA A 99 1.03 12.90 -35.85
C ALA A 99 0.67 11.87 -34.76
N ALA A 100 0.63 10.57 -35.06
CA ALA A 100 0.25 9.55 -34.07
C ALA A 100 1.17 8.33 -34.10
N LEU A 101 1.45 7.78 -32.91
CA LEU A 101 2.19 6.52 -32.74
C LEU A 101 1.20 5.36 -32.66
N ALA A 102 0.83 4.82 -33.83
CA ALA A 102 -0.15 3.74 -33.94
C ALA A 102 0.30 2.41 -33.31
N GLY A 103 1.61 2.24 -33.05
CA GLY A 103 2.17 1.08 -32.35
C GLY A 103 2.04 1.12 -30.82
N VAL A 104 1.56 2.23 -30.25
CA VAL A 104 1.39 2.42 -28.80
C VAL A 104 -0.09 2.21 -28.44
N SER A 105 -0.37 1.45 -27.38
CA SER A 105 -1.72 1.39 -26.79
C SER A 105 -1.59 1.27 -25.28
N VAL A 106 -1.97 2.32 -24.56
CA VAL A 106 -1.76 2.43 -23.10
C VAL A 106 -3.01 2.89 -22.37
N GLN A 107 -3.19 2.34 -21.16
CA GLN A 107 -4.27 2.68 -20.24
C GLN A 107 -3.88 3.88 -19.38
N ASP A 108 -3.15 3.64 -18.30
CA ASP A 108 -2.66 4.71 -17.43
C ASP A 108 -1.38 5.26 -18.04
N VAL A 109 -1.41 6.54 -18.43
CA VAL A 109 -0.41 7.13 -19.32
C VAL A 109 0.01 8.52 -18.86
N GLU A 110 1.30 8.81 -18.96
CA GLU A 110 1.85 10.16 -18.93
C GLU A 110 2.62 10.43 -20.24
N VAL A 111 2.30 11.54 -20.90
CA VAL A 111 2.99 12.04 -22.10
C VAL A 111 3.77 13.28 -21.70
N ARG A 112 5.06 13.32 -22.04
CA ARG A 112 5.97 14.46 -21.88
C ARG A 112 6.58 14.80 -23.22
N GLU A 113 6.73 16.09 -23.51
CA GLU A 113 7.39 16.57 -24.73
C GLU A 113 7.81 18.03 -24.54
N THR A 114 8.82 18.48 -25.29
CA THR A 114 9.19 19.90 -25.41
C THR A 114 8.76 20.43 -26.77
N ILE A 115 7.90 21.46 -26.81
CA ILE A 115 7.49 22.15 -28.04
C ILE A 115 8.05 23.57 -28.09
N ARG A 116 8.58 24.00 -29.24
CA ARG A 116 8.78 25.42 -29.55
C ARG A 116 7.52 26.00 -30.19
N LEU A 117 6.88 26.91 -29.46
CA LEU A 117 5.66 27.59 -29.90
C LEU A 117 5.89 28.47 -31.14
N PRO A 118 4.87 28.68 -31.98
CA PRO A 118 5.00 29.51 -33.18
C PRO A 118 5.20 30.99 -32.83
N GLN A 119 5.68 31.78 -33.80
CA GLN A 119 5.94 33.23 -33.65
C GLN A 119 4.69 34.12 -33.86
N THR A 120 3.54 33.53 -34.22
CA THR A 120 2.28 34.26 -34.38
C THR A 120 1.78 34.84 -33.06
N THR A 121 0.98 35.90 -33.11
CA THR A 121 0.24 36.47 -31.97
C THR A 121 -1.24 36.09 -31.98
N ARG A 122 -1.68 35.31 -32.98
CA ARG A 122 -3.09 34.93 -33.16
C ARG A 122 -3.34 33.49 -32.71
N GLY A 123 -4.59 33.05 -32.85
CA GLY A 123 -5.08 31.78 -32.32
C GLY A 123 -4.26 30.58 -32.83
N PHE A 124 -3.68 29.82 -31.92
CA PHE A 124 -2.98 28.57 -32.21
C PHE A 124 -3.20 27.58 -31.06
N TYR A 125 -3.42 26.31 -31.41
CA TYR A 125 -3.68 25.24 -30.45
C TYR A 125 -2.74 24.08 -30.74
N GLN A 126 -1.94 23.70 -29.75
CA GLN A 126 -1.23 22.42 -29.72
C GLN A 126 -2.00 21.49 -28.79
N GLY A 127 -2.16 20.23 -29.18
CA GLY A 127 -2.80 19.18 -28.40
C GLY A 127 -1.98 17.90 -28.33
N TRP A 128 -2.00 17.24 -27.18
CA TRP A 128 -1.49 15.89 -26.95
C TRP A 128 -2.68 14.98 -26.69
N GLU A 129 -2.89 13.99 -27.55
CA GLU A 129 -3.98 13.03 -27.47
C GLU A 129 -3.56 11.83 -26.62
N LEU A 130 -4.22 11.65 -25.48
CA LEU A 130 -4.06 10.53 -24.55
C LEU A 130 -5.22 9.54 -24.73
N ARG A 131 -4.91 8.24 -24.73
CA ARG A 131 -5.88 7.15 -24.94
C ARG A 131 -6.72 7.31 -26.21
N ARG A 132 -6.14 7.81 -27.30
CA ARG A 132 -6.84 8.02 -28.57
C ARG A 132 -7.38 6.70 -29.12
N GLN A 133 -8.69 6.62 -29.22
CA GLN A 133 -9.45 5.46 -29.68
C GLN A 133 -9.54 5.39 -31.21
N THR A 134 -9.95 4.24 -31.74
CA THR A 134 -10.14 4.02 -33.17
C THR A 134 -11.27 4.85 -33.78
N ASP A 135 -12.25 5.28 -32.98
CA ASP A 135 -13.33 6.18 -33.39
C ASP A 135 -12.98 7.68 -33.30
N GLY A 136 -11.72 8.00 -32.99
CA GLY A 136 -11.21 9.36 -32.88
C GLY A 136 -11.47 10.04 -31.53
N SER A 137 -12.16 9.39 -30.58
CA SER A 137 -12.28 9.92 -29.22
C SER A 137 -10.92 9.88 -28.48
N ALA A 138 -10.60 10.93 -27.74
CA ALA A 138 -9.35 11.08 -27.00
C ALA A 138 -9.53 12.03 -25.81
N TYR A 139 -8.76 11.86 -24.74
CA TYR A 139 -8.47 12.99 -23.86
C TYR A 139 -7.41 13.83 -24.54
N ARG A 140 -7.56 15.16 -24.56
CA ARG A 140 -6.56 16.04 -25.18
C ARG A 140 -6.09 17.06 -24.17
N GLY A 141 -4.82 16.98 -23.80
CA GLY A 141 -4.12 18.08 -23.14
C GLY A 141 -3.79 19.14 -24.18
N ARG A 142 -4.00 20.43 -23.91
CA ARG A 142 -3.70 21.51 -24.87
C ARG A 142 -2.77 22.59 -24.30
N LEU A 143 -1.96 23.18 -25.18
CA LEU A 143 -1.52 24.57 -25.06
C LEU A 143 -2.32 25.43 -26.04
N GLU A 144 -2.96 26.47 -25.52
CA GLU A 144 -3.80 27.39 -26.28
C GLU A 144 -3.22 28.79 -26.27
N GLN A 145 -2.79 29.27 -27.43
CA GLN A 145 -2.34 30.64 -27.60
C GLN A 145 -3.51 31.53 -28.04
N GLY A 146 -3.94 32.42 -27.17
CA GLY A 146 -4.99 33.41 -27.45
C GLY A 146 -4.49 34.61 -28.27
N SER A 147 -5.42 35.36 -28.85
CA SER A 147 -5.14 36.60 -29.62
C SER A 147 -4.54 37.74 -28.78
N SER A 148 -4.62 37.65 -27.45
CA SER A 148 -3.93 38.53 -26.49
C SER A 148 -2.45 38.18 -26.30
N GLY A 149 -1.94 37.11 -26.92
CA GLY A 149 -0.63 36.53 -26.64
C GLY A 149 -0.56 35.70 -25.34
N THR A 150 -1.65 35.64 -24.56
CA THR A 150 -1.75 34.78 -23.37
C THR A 150 -1.79 33.31 -23.79
N ILE A 151 -0.97 32.47 -23.14
CA ILE A 151 -0.99 31.02 -23.33
C ILE A 151 -1.65 30.35 -22.13
N ALA A 152 -2.61 29.48 -22.41
CA ALA A 152 -3.31 28.67 -21.42
C ALA A 152 -3.02 27.19 -21.62
N LEU A 153 -3.07 26.47 -20.50
CA LEU A 153 -3.11 25.02 -20.45
C LEU A 153 -4.57 24.58 -20.33
N ALA A 154 -5.01 23.63 -21.16
CA ALA A 154 -6.36 23.08 -21.09
C ALA A 154 -6.35 21.54 -21.10
N ILE A 155 -7.45 20.94 -20.63
CA ILE A 155 -7.73 19.51 -20.75
C ILE A 155 -9.15 19.36 -21.26
N THR A 156 -9.32 18.54 -22.30
CA THR A 156 -10.58 18.35 -23.01
C THR A 156 -10.84 16.89 -23.33
N LYS A 157 -12.09 16.55 -23.67
CA LYS A 157 -12.49 15.25 -24.21
C LYS A 157 -13.01 15.43 -25.64
N VAL A 158 -12.31 14.84 -26.60
CA VAL A 158 -12.76 14.69 -27.97
C VAL A 158 -13.76 13.54 -28.03
N GLY A 159 -14.95 13.79 -28.57
CA GLY A 159 -16.00 12.79 -28.77
C GLY A 159 -16.65 12.92 -30.14
N LYS A 160 -17.61 12.03 -30.44
CA LYS A 160 -18.28 11.94 -31.76
C LYS A 160 -19.08 13.20 -32.13
N SER A 161 -19.58 13.93 -31.14
CA SER A 161 -20.39 15.14 -31.29
C SER A 161 -19.58 16.45 -31.20
N GLY A 162 -18.25 16.37 -31.09
CA GLY A 162 -17.36 17.52 -30.93
C GLY A 162 -16.41 17.36 -29.75
N GLU A 163 -15.75 18.45 -29.37
CA GLU A 163 -14.77 18.48 -28.29
C GLU A 163 -15.31 19.27 -27.09
N LYS A 164 -15.24 18.66 -25.90
CA LYS A 164 -15.74 19.23 -24.64
C LYS A 164 -14.58 19.67 -23.76
N ASP A 165 -14.58 20.93 -23.35
CA ASP A 165 -13.63 21.43 -22.34
C ASP A 165 -13.94 20.79 -20.96
N LEU A 166 -12.89 20.31 -20.27
CA LEU A 166 -13.00 19.75 -18.92
C LEU A 166 -12.33 20.65 -17.86
N GLY A 167 -11.30 21.40 -18.24
CA GLY A 167 -10.63 22.36 -17.38
C GLY A 167 -9.62 23.22 -18.14
N ARG A 168 -9.30 24.39 -17.59
CA ARG A 168 -8.41 25.38 -18.22
C ARG A 168 -7.75 26.27 -17.16
N VAL A 169 -6.47 26.58 -17.34
CA VAL A 169 -5.71 27.50 -16.47
C VAL A 169 -4.70 28.30 -17.32
N ALA A 170 -4.45 29.56 -16.98
CA ALA A 170 -3.39 30.33 -17.63
C ALA A 170 -2.01 29.80 -17.21
N LEU A 171 -1.05 29.72 -18.13
CA LEU A 171 0.34 29.42 -17.76
C LEU A 171 1.04 30.66 -17.17
N PRO A 172 2.11 30.48 -16.37
CA PRO A 172 2.89 31.58 -15.81
C PRO A 172 3.44 32.52 -16.90
N SER A 173 3.63 33.79 -16.54
CA SER A 173 3.99 34.90 -17.46
C SER A 173 5.30 34.75 -18.23
N GLY A 174 6.11 33.73 -17.97
CA GLY A 174 7.31 33.39 -18.75
C GLY A 174 7.05 32.56 -20.02
N VAL A 175 5.86 31.97 -20.17
CA VAL A 175 5.50 31.20 -21.38
C VAL A 175 4.89 32.13 -22.41
N THR A 176 5.58 32.34 -23.54
CA THR A 176 5.20 33.28 -24.61
C THR A 176 5.36 32.65 -25.99
N LYS A 177 4.88 33.32 -27.04
CA LYS A 177 5.12 32.91 -28.44
C LYS A 177 6.62 32.71 -28.71
N GLY A 178 6.99 31.70 -29.50
CA GLY A 178 8.41 31.37 -29.75
C GLY A 178 9.17 30.68 -28.61
N SER A 179 8.61 30.64 -27.38
CA SER A 179 9.23 29.92 -26.25
C SER A 179 9.31 28.43 -26.54
N ALA A 180 10.40 27.79 -26.08
CA ALA A 180 10.41 26.35 -25.86
C ALA A 180 9.69 26.04 -24.54
N VAL A 181 8.71 25.15 -24.59
CA VAL A 181 7.80 24.81 -23.50
C VAL A 181 7.79 23.31 -23.33
N SER A 182 8.30 22.82 -22.20
CA SER A 182 8.14 21.44 -21.80
C SER A 182 6.75 21.26 -21.18
N VAL A 183 6.09 20.16 -21.51
CA VAL A 183 4.78 19.80 -20.97
C VAL A 183 4.78 18.40 -20.37
N ALA A 184 3.80 18.15 -19.49
CA ALA A 184 3.38 16.81 -19.14
C ALA A 184 1.86 16.76 -19.08
N PHE A 185 1.26 15.70 -19.62
CA PHE A 185 -0.15 15.38 -19.46
C PHE A 185 -0.30 13.92 -19.02
N ARG A 186 -1.22 13.66 -18.10
CA ARG A 186 -1.43 12.34 -17.49
C ARG A 186 -2.91 11.97 -17.53
N ALA A 187 -3.23 10.71 -17.83
CA ALA A 187 -4.59 10.16 -17.73
C ALA A 187 -4.55 8.79 -17.02
N VAL A 188 -5.22 8.68 -15.87
CA VAL A 188 -5.16 7.50 -14.98
C VAL A 188 -6.56 7.08 -14.52
N GLY A 189 -6.81 5.77 -14.44
CA GLY A 189 -8.04 5.17 -13.93
C GLY A 189 -9.05 4.74 -15.02
N THR A 190 -10.10 4.03 -14.60
CA THR A 190 -11.13 3.42 -15.47
C THR A 190 -12.55 3.66 -14.96
N GLY A 191 -12.81 3.53 -13.65
CA GLY A 191 -14.10 3.84 -13.01
C GLY A 191 -14.38 5.34 -12.93
N SER A 192 -13.34 6.10 -12.61
CA SER A 192 -13.20 7.55 -12.80
C SER A 192 -11.86 7.76 -13.46
N VAL A 193 -11.75 8.68 -14.43
CA VAL A 193 -10.49 9.01 -15.08
C VAL A 193 -9.99 10.36 -14.57
N SER A 194 -8.89 10.35 -13.81
CA SER A 194 -8.19 11.58 -13.49
C SER A 194 -7.33 11.98 -14.68
N VAL A 195 -7.49 13.21 -15.17
CA VAL A 195 -6.67 13.77 -16.23
C VAL A 195 -5.97 15.02 -15.71
N GLN A 196 -4.67 15.09 -15.87
CA GLN A 196 -3.81 16.14 -15.31
C GLN A 196 -2.92 16.74 -16.40
N GLY A 197 -2.51 18.00 -16.21
CA GLY A 197 -1.67 18.73 -17.14
C GLY A 197 -0.76 19.72 -16.44
N LYS A 198 0.38 19.99 -17.08
CA LYS A 198 1.29 21.08 -16.73
C LYS A 198 2.17 21.49 -17.92
N GLY A 199 2.58 22.75 -17.94
CA GLY A 199 3.52 23.32 -18.91
C GLY A 199 4.46 24.35 -18.26
N TRP A 200 5.71 24.38 -18.70
CA TRP A 200 6.74 25.28 -18.20
C TRP A 200 7.79 25.59 -19.26
N VAL A 201 8.58 26.66 -19.07
CA VAL A 201 9.65 27.02 -20.03
C VAL A 201 10.72 25.93 -19.98
N ALA A 202 11.11 25.41 -21.15
CA ALA A 202 12.09 24.34 -21.24
C ALA A 202 13.43 24.74 -20.58
N GLY A 203 14.06 23.79 -19.89
CA GLY A 203 15.26 24.04 -19.08
C GLY A 203 15.01 24.75 -17.73
N THR A 204 13.76 25.09 -17.38
CA THR A 204 13.40 25.58 -16.03
C THR A 204 12.81 24.45 -15.17
N THR A 205 12.72 24.68 -13.86
CA THR A 205 12.19 23.71 -12.88
C THR A 205 10.76 23.27 -13.23
N GLU A 206 10.57 21.95 -13.34
CA GLU A 206 9.26 21.35 -13.57
C GLU A 206 8.27 21.73 -12.45
N PRO A 207 7.05 22.22 -12.77
CA PRO A 207 6.07 22.58 -11.76
C PRO A 207 5.30 21.33 -11.28
N GLY A 208 4.50 21.53 -10.23
CA GLY A 208 3.41 20.61 -9.92
C GLY A 208 2.36 20.54 -11.02
N TRP A 209 1.40 19.62 -10.89
CA TRP A 209 0.22 19.59 -11.77
C TRP A 209 -0.54 20.91 -11.64
N GLN A 210 -0.61 21.68 -12.73
CA GLN A 210 -1.24 23.01 -12.76
C GLN A 210 -2.73 22.90 -13.04
N LEU A 211 -3.16 21.81 -13.67
CA LEU A 211 -4.54 21.49 -13.97
C LEU A 211 -4.79 20.01 -13.67
N SER A 212 -5.88 19.71 -12.98
CA SER A 212 -6.28 18.35 -12.61
C SER A 212 -7.81 18.27 -12.63
N VAL A 213 -8.35 17.36 -13.43
CA VAL A 213 -9.79 17.15 -13.61
C VAL A 213 -10.13 15.66 -13.42
N SER A 214 -11.41 15.36 -13.17
CA SER A 214 -11.90 14.00 -13.00
C SER A 214 -13.12 13.78 -13.88
N ASP A 215 -13.03 12.85 -14.83
CA ASP A 215 -14.14 12.46 -15.70
C ASP A 215 -14.79 11.17 -15.17
N THR A 216 -15.99 11.33 -14.62
CA THR A 216 -16.86 10.26 -14.11
C THR A 216 -18.01 9.92 -15.06
N ALA A 217 -18.09 10.58 -16.23
CA ALA A 217 -19.22 10.42 -17.14
C ALA A 217 -19.30 9.00 -17.72
N ALA A 218 -20.49 8.62 -18.19
CA ALA A 218 -20.70 7.31 -18.83
C ALA A 218 -19.91 7.15 -20.15
N ASP A 219 -19.64 8.27 -20.83
CA ASP A 219 -18.88 8.38 -22.08
C ASP A 219 -17.38 8.72 -21.85
N ARG A 220 -16.85 8.52 -20.64
CA ARG A 220 -15.42 8.71 -20.34
C ARG A 220 -14.56 7.68 -21.07
N ILE A 221 -13.31 8.03 -21.38
CA ILE A 221 -12.41 7.16 -22.15
C ILE A 221 -11.68 6.21 -21.20
N ALA A 222 -12.40 5.15 -20.85
CA ALA A 222 -11.97 4.14 -19.88
C ALA A 222 -11.08 3.03 -20.47
N LYS A 223 -10.92 2.95 -21.80
CA LYS A 223 -10.11 1.94 -22.51
C LYS A 223 -8.68 2.43 -22.78
N PRO A 224 -7.70 1.53 -23.01
CA PRO A 224 -6.40 1.94 -23.48
C PRO A 224 -6.50 2.49 -24.90
N GLY A 225 -5.53 3.30 -25.32
CA GLY A 225 -5.50 3.83 -26.68
C GLY A 225 -4.15 4.42 -27.07
N THR A 226 -4.10 4.85 -28.33
CA THR A 226 -2.89 5.42 -28.95
C THR A 226 -2.53 6.78 -28.35
N VAL A 227 -1.27 7.19 -28.55
CA VAL A 227 -0.80 8.54 -28.24
C VAL A 227 -0.51 9.28 -29.54
N GLY A 228 -0.85 10.57 -29.57
CA GLY A 228 -0.60 11.42 -30.73
C GLY A 228 -0.61 12.90 -30.39
N LEU A 229 -0.38 13.69 -31.43
CA LEU A 229 -0.34 15.13 -31.44
C LEU A 229 -1.40 15.65 -32.40
N TRP A 230 -1.99 16.80 -32.06
CA TRP A 230 -2.89 17.55 -32.90
C TRP A 230 -2.53 19.03 -32.86
N GLN A 231 -2.62 19.71 -34.00
CA GLN A 231 -2.44 21.15 -34.09
C GLN A 231 -3.57 21.79 -34.89
N TYR A 232 -3.93 23.01 -34.51
CA TYR A 232 -4.79 23.89 -35.30
C TYR A 232 -4.25 25.31 -35.32
N SER A 233 -4.11 25.85 -36.54
CA SER A 233 -3.82 27.26 -36.79
C SER A 233 -5.13 27.99 -37.09
N SER A 234 -5.51 28.98 -36.28
CA SER A 234 -6.74 29.74 -36.51
C SER A 234 -6.77 30.38 -37.90
N SER A 235 -7.95 30.42 -38.54
CA SER A 235 -8.20 31.19 -39.77
C SER A 235 -7.90 32.69 -39.65
N SER A 236 -7.77 33.20 -38.42
CA SER A 236 -7.33 34.58 -38.17
C SER A 236 -5.84 34.82 -38.47
N ASN A 237 -5.00 33.78 -38.58
CA ASN A 237 -3.58 33.91 -38.94
C ASN A 237 -3.41 34.44 -40.38
N THR A 238 -2.31 35.13 -40.64
CA THR A 238 -1.99 35.70 -41.97
C THR A 238 -0.84 35.00 -42.69
N THR A 239 -0.13 34.10 -42.00
CA THR A 239 1.00 33.31 -42.51
C THR A 239 0.92 31.88 -41.98
N GLY A 240 1.61 30.95 -42.65
CA GLY A 240 1.71 29.57 -42.17
C GLY A 240 2.52 29.48 -40.87
N THR A 241 2.04 28.69 -39.91
CA THR A 241 2.75 28.47 -38.64
C THR A 241 3.81 27.38 -38.78
N THR A 242 4.84 27.49 -37.96
CA THR A 242 5.91 26.51 -37.81
C THR A 242 6.11 26.21 -36.33
N THR A 243 6.31 24.93 -36.01
CA THR A 243 6.62 24.44 -34.66
C THR A 243 7.70 23.36 -34.74
N THR A 244 8.46 23.20 -33.66
CA THR A 244 9.42 22.11 -33.50
C THR A 244 9.18 21.40 -32.18
N PHE A 245 9.47 20.11 -32.14
CA PHE A 245 9.23 19.19 -31.05
C PHE A 245 10.50 18.41 -30.75
N ASP A 246 10.70 18.09 -29.47
CA ASP A 246 11.82 17.31 -28.97
C ASP A 246 11.46 16.63 -27.64
N ASP A 247 12.30 15.72 -27.16
CA ASP A 247 12.18 15.03 -25.87
C ASP A 247 10.81 14.34 -25.63
N LEU A 248 10.20 13.73 -26.66
CA LEU A 248 8.97 12.96 -26.42
C LEU A 248 9.28 11.75 -25.51
N SER A 249 8.47 11.59 -24.47
CA SER A 249 8.46 10.40 -23.63
C SER A 249 7.03 10.05 -23.24
N VAL A 250 6.63 8.79 -23.47
CA VAL A 250 5.33 8.24 -23.08
C VAL A 250 5.58 7.14 -22.07
N VAL A 251 5.05 7.31 -20.86
CA VAL A 251 5.21 6.40 -19.72
C VAL A 251 3.87 5.75 -19.39
N GLU A 252 3.83 4.43 -19.31
CA GLU A 252 2.69 3.68 -18.78
C GLU A 252 2.78 3.54 -17.25
N SER A 253 1.62 3.42 -16.58
CA SER A 253 1.47 3.33 -15.12
C SER A 253 2.31 4.36 -14.33
N PRO A 254 2.06 5.68 -14.50
CA PRO A 254 2.88 6.74 -13.93
C PRO A 254 2.60 7.04 -12.43
N GLN A 255 1.91 6.16 -11.72
CA GLN A 255 1.70 6.24 -10.26
C GLN A 255 2.73 5.40 -9.51
N ALA A 256 2.92 5.66 -8.22
CA ALA A 256 3.65 4.73 -7.36
C ALA A 256 2.94 3.36 -7.40
N ALA A 257 3.71 2.30 -7.65
CA ALA A 257 3.15 0.96 -7.76
C ALA A 257 2.58 0.53 -6.39
N VAL A 258 1.27 0.52 -6.25
CA VAL A 258 0.61 -0.18 -5.14
C VAL A 258 0.87 -1.67 -5.35
N PRO A 259 1.31 -2.42 -4.32
CA PRO A 259 1.58 -3.83 -4.48
C PRO A 259 0.34 -4.58 -4.96
N VAL A 260 0.58 -5.61 -5.77
CA VAL A 260 -0.47 -6.42 -6.39
C VAL A 260 -0.39 -7.81 -5.77
N PRO A 261 -1.22 -8.11 -4.75
CA PRO A 261 -1.27 -9.46 -4.23
C PRO A 261 -1.77 -10.41 -5.31
N VAL A 262 -1.24 -11.63 -5.32
CA VAL A 262 -1.63 -12.67 -6.26
C VAL A 262 -2.95 -13.30 -5.78
N PRO A 263 -4.09 -13.13 -6.48
CA PRO A 263 -5.36 -13.69 -6.01
C PRO A 263 -5.32 -15.23 -5.96
N VAL A 264 -6.05 -15.82 -5.01
CA VAL A 264 -6.16 -17.28 -4.89
C VAL A 264 -6.61 -17.90 -6.21
N GLY A 265 -5.84 -18.87 -6.72
CA GLY A 265 -6.10 -19.52 -8.02
C GLY A 265 -5.48 -18.82 -9.24
N SER A 266 -4.72 -17.74 -9.08
CA SER A 266 -3.96 -17.13 -10.18
C SER A 266 -2.47 -17.53 -10.20
N ALA A 267 -1.91 -17.92 -9.06
CA ALA A 267 -0.52 -18.35 -8.92
C ALA A 267 -0.19 -19.55 -9.83
N SER A 268 1.00 -19.54 -10.45
CA SER A 268 1.37 -20.51 -11.51
C SER A 268 2.70 -21.21 -11.23
N TYR A 269 2.89 -21.68 -9.99
CA TYR A 269 4.08 -22.41 -9.56
C TYR A 269 4.30 -23.71 -10.37
N ALA A 270 5.54 -23.92 -10.82
CA ALA A 270 5.93 -25.19 -11.44
C ALA A 270 5.76 -26.35 -10.44
N VAL A 271 5.44 -27.55 -10.95
CA VAL A 271 5.27 -28.77 -10.15
C VAL A 271 6.52 -29.63 -10.28
N PRO A 272 7.37 -29.76 -9.24
CA PRO A 272 8.60 -30.52 -9.34
C PRO A 272 8.38 -32.03 -9.48
N ALA A 273 9.35 -32.71 -10.10
CA ALA A 273 9.38 -34.17 -10.11
C ALA A 273 9.50 -34.71 -8.67
N GLY A 274 8.69 -35.72 -8.32
CA GLY A 274 8.65 -36.28 -6.97
C GLY A 274 7.82 -35.49 -5.96
N ALA A 275 7.11 -34.44 -6.37
CA ALA A 275 6.11 -33.78 -5.53
C ALA A 275 4.97 -34.72 -5.14
N VAL A 276 4.44 -34.57 -3.92
CA VAL A 276 3.24 -35.28 -3.46
C VAL A 276 2.00 -34.41 -3.58
N PHE A 277 0.88 -35.00 -3.96
CA PHE A 277 -0.36 -34.28 -4.27
C PHE A 277 -1.42 -34.50 -3.19
N VAL A 278 -2.22 -33.46 -2.96
CA VAL A 278 -3.39 -33.48 -2.08
C VAL A 278 -4.61 -33.01 -2.86
N ALA A 279 -5.76 -33.67 -2.68
CA ALA A 279 -7.03 -33.24 -3.26
C ALA A 279 -8.18 -33.56 -2.29
N PRO A 280 -9.28 -32.78 -2.24
CA PRO A 280 -10.38 -33.04 -1.29
C PRO A 280 -11.02 -34.43 -1.45
N GLY A 281 -11.03 -34.96 -2.68
CA GLY A 281 -11.49 -36.33 -2.99
C GLY A 281 -10.39 -37.41 -2.98
N GLY A 282 -9.20 -37.10 -2.44
CA GLY A 282 -8.09 -38.06 -2.34
C GLY A 282 -8.27 -39.10 -1.23
N ASN A 283 -7.22 -39.89 -0.97
CA ASN A 283 -7.20 -40.90 0.09
C ASN A 283 -5.86 -40.88 0.84
N ASP A 284 -5.87 -40.77 2.17
CA ASP A 284 -4.65 -40.68 2.99
C ASP A 284 -3.81 -41.98 3.01
N SER A 285 -4.40 -43.10 2.56
CA SER A 285 -3.71 -44.37 2.32
C SER A 285 -3.15 -44.51 0.91
N ALA A 286 -3.35 -43.53 0.03
CA ALA A 286 -2.79 -43.54 -1.33
C ALA A 286 -1.28 -43.29 -1.35
N VAL A 287 -0.67 -43.37 -2.53
CA VAL A 287 0.77 -43.11 -2.73
C VAL A 287 1.12 -41.61 -2.83
N GLY A 288 0.12 -40.73 -2.93
CA GLY A 288 0.33 -39.29 -3.05
C GLY A 288 0.70 -38.81 -4.46
N SER A 289 0.43 -39.60 -5.51
CA SER A 289 0.68 -39.20 -6.89
C SER A 289 -0.42 -38.27 -7.42
N LYS A 290 -0.21 -37.64 -8.59
CA LYS A 290 -1.23 -36.78 -9.22
C LYS A 290 -2.55 -37.52 -9.51
N THR A 291 -2.49 -38.84 -9.77
CA THR A 291 -3.65 -39.70 -10.05
C THR A 291 -4.20 -40.40 -8.81
N ALA A 292 -3.39 -40.53 -7.75
CA ALA A 292 -3.79 -41.10 -6.46
C ALA A 292 -3.30 -40.18 -5.31
N PRO A 293 -3.88 -38.98 -5.17
CA PRO A 293 -3.45 -37.98 -4.20
C PRO A 293 -3.88 -38.35 -2.76
N PHE A 294 -3.18 -37.78 -1.79
CA PHE A 294 -3.65 -37.74 -0.40
C PHE A 294 -4.93 -36.93 -0.29
N ARG A 295 -5.72 -37.18 0.76
CA ARG A 295 -6.92 -36.40 1.04
C ARG A 295 -6.62 -35.15 1.86
N THR A 296 -5.64 -35.27 2.76
CA THR A 296 -5.27 -34.27 3.77
C THR A 296 -3.86 -33.76 3.59
N LEU A 297 -3.66 -32.46 3.83
CA LEU A 297 -2.34 -31.85 3.90
C LEU A 297 -1.52 -32.47 5.04
N GLY A 298 -2.15 -32.82 6.17
CA GLY A 298 -1.50 -33.54 7.26
C GLY A 298 -0.87 -34.88 6.83
N ALA A 299 -1.57 -35.70 6.03
CA ALA A 299 -1.01 -36.95 5.50
C ALA A 299 0.14 -36.69 4.50
N ALA A 300 0.00 -35.66 3.66
CA ALA A 300 1.03 -35.28 2.71
C ALA A 300 2.31 -34.79 3.39
N VAL A 301 2.22 -33.94 4.43
CA VAL A 301 3.36 -33.53 5.27
C VAL A 301 3.99 -34.75 5.97
N ALA A 302 3.19 -35.71 6.45
CA ALA A 302 3.70 -36.93 7.06
C ALA A 302 4.47 -37.82 6.06
N LYS A 303 4.11 -37.82 4.77
CA LYS A 303 4.70 -38.67 3.72
C LYS A 303 5.77 -37.99 2.86
N ALA A 304 5.75 -36.67 2.75
CA ALA A 304 6.76 -35.91 2.03
C ALA A 304 8.16 -36.09 2.64
N LYS A 305 9.16 -36.12 1.77
CA LYS A 305 10.59 -36.09 2.14
C LYS A 305 10.97 -34.67 2.59
N ALA A 306 11.96 -34.54 3.47
CA ALA A 306 12.60 -33.25 3.73
C ALA A 306 13.17 -32.67 2.42
N GLY A 307 13.01 -31.36 2.21
CA GLY A 307 13.29 -30.67 0.94
C GLY A 307 12.26 -30.94 -0.18
N GLY A 308 11.18 -31.68 0.11
CA GLY A 308 10.17 -32.07 -0.87
C GLY A 308 9.05 -31.03 -1.05
N THR A 309 8.27 -31.19 -2.13
CA THR A 309 7.13 -30.33 -2.45
C THR A 309 5.80 -31.06 -2.19
N VAL A 310 4.87 -30.39 -1.50
CA VAL A 310 3.46 -30.77 -1.37
C VAL A 310 2.63 -29.84 -2.27
N VAL A 311 1.82 -30.41 -3.15
CA VAL A 311 0.98 -29.68 -4.11
C VAL A 311 -0.49 -29.90 -3.80
N LEU A 312 -1.16 -28.82 -3.39
CA LEU A 312 -2.58 -28.77 -3.09
C LEU A 312 -3.39 -28.57 -4.38
N ARG A 313 -4.34 -29.45 -4.66
CA ARG A 313 -5.32 -29.28 -5.76
C ARG A 313 -6.49 -28.39 -5.32
N ALA A 314 -7.21 -27.83 -6.29
CA ALA A 314 -8.35 -26.95 -6.08
C ALA A 314 -9.34 -27.49 -5.03
N GLY A 315 -9.78 -26.61 -4.12
CA GLY A 315 -10.74 -26.96 -3.08
C GLY A 315 -10.51 -26.26 -1.74
N SER A 316 -11.31 -26.65 -0.76
CA SER A 316 -11.27 -26.17 0.62
C SER A 316 -10.88 -27.31 1.57
N TYR A 317 -9.94 -27.05 2.47
CA TYR A 317 -9.34 -28.01 3.40
C TYR A 317 -9.57 -27.55 4.84
N ASN A 318 -10.44 -28.23 5.58
CA ASN A 318 -10.72 -27.94 7.00
C ASN A 318 -9.75 -28.69 7.92
N GLU A 319 -8.51 -28.22 7.96
CA GLU A 319 -7.40 -28.87 8.65
C GLU A 319 -6.71 -27.96 9.67
N SER A 320 -5.91 -28.57 10.55
CA SER A 320 -4.90 -27.92 11.38
C SER A 320 -3.62 -28.74 11.28
N VAL A 321 -2.54 -28.13 10.79
CA VAL A 321 -1.35 -28.86 10.32
C VAL A 321 -0.10 -28.38 11.05
N VAL A 322 0.75 -29.32 11.47
CA VAL A 322 2.11 -29.02 11.94
C VAL A 322 3.10 -29.53 10.89
N VAL A 323 4.02 -28.68 10.45
CA VAL A 323 5.20 -29.08 9.68
C VAL A 323 6.34 -29.36 10.66
N PRO A 324 6.71 -30.62 10.92
CA PRO A 324 7.66 -30.97 11.98
C PRO A 324 9.07 -30.45 11.72
N TYR A 325 9.83 -30.15 12.79
CA TYR A 325 11.15 -29.51 12.72
C TYR A 325 12.16 -30.14 11.74
N ASN A 326 12.07 -31.46 11.49
CA ASN A 326 12.96 -32.22 10.60
C ASN A 326 12.45 -32.34 9.16
N LYS A 327 11.44 -31.55 8.77
CA LYS A 327 10.83 -31.56 7.44
C LYS A 327 10.72 -30.14 6.85
N PRO A 328 11.83 -29.53 6.40
CA PRO A 328 11.76 -28.41 5.47
C PRO A 328 10.94 -28.84 4.25
N LEU A 329 9.96 -28.03 3.83
CA LEU A 329 9.05 -28.35 2.72
C LEU A 329 8.71 -27.10 1.90
N THR A 330 8.37 -27.31 0.63
CA THR A 330 7.57 -26.35 -0.14
C THR A 330 6.13 -26.83 -0.14
N ILE A 331 5.19 -26.03 0.37
CA ILE A 331 3.74 -26.30 0.30
C ILE A 331 3.14 -25.27 -0.64
N GLN A 332 2.55 -25.73 -1.76
CA GLN A 332 2.07 -24.85 -2.81
C GLN A 332 0.70 -25.25 -3.36
N ALA A 333 -0.04 -24.30 -3.91
CA ALA A 333 -1.14 -24.61 -4.81
C ALA A 333 -0.64 -25.23 -6.12
N TYR A 334 -1.47 -26.07 -6.74
CA TYR A 334 -1.31 -26.49 -8.12
C TYR A 334 -1.49 -25.27 -9.05
N PRO A 335 -0.70 -25.13 -10.14
CA PRO A 335 -0.77 -23.95 -11.00
C PRO A 335 -2.18 -23.63 -11.48
N LYS A 336 -2.62 -22.40 -11.19
CA LYS A 336 -3.93 -21.81 -11.50
C LYS A 336 -5.14 -22.49 -10.85
N GLU A 337 -4.95 -23.19 -9.73
CA GLU A 337 -6.02 -23.82 -8.97
C GLU A 337 -6.29 -23.09 -7.65
N ALA A 338 -7.56 -22.78 -7.37
CA ALA A 338 -7.97 -22.06 -6.17
C ALA A 338 -7.98 -23.00 -4.94
N VAL A 339 -7.06 -22.75 -4.01
CA VAL A 339 -6.84 -23.56 -2.79
C VAL A 339 -7.12 -22.71 -1.56
N TRP A 340 -7.93 -23.23 -0.64
CA TRP A 340 -8.21 -22.61 0.65
C TRP A 340 -7.95 -23.59 1.81
N LEU A 341 -7.17 -23.19 2.80
CA LEU A 341 -7.31 -23.71 4.16
C LEU A 341 -8.45 -22.92 4.82
N ASP A 342 -9.52 -23.60 5.26
CA ASP A 342 -10.73 -22.95 5.76
C ASP A 342 -11.07 -23.49 7.15
N GLY A 343 -10.95 -22.65 8.17
CA GLY A 343 -11.19 -23.00 9.57
C GLY A 343 -12.65 -23.18 9.95
N SER A 344 -13.57 -23.10 8.97
CA SER A 344 -15.02 -23.22 9.15
C SER A 344 -15.64 -24.36 8.35
N VAL A 345 -16.79 -24.84 8.83
CA VAL A 345 -17.63 -25.83 8.15
C VAL A 345 -18.98 -25.23 7.77
N PRO A 346 -19.58 -25.63 6.62
CA PRO A 346 -20.95 -25.27 6.31
C PRO A 346 -21.91 -25.96 7.26
N VAL A 347 -23.03 -25.30 7.53
CA VAL A 347 -24.14 -25.79 8.34
C VAL A 347 -25.38 -25.83 7.47
N SER A 348 -26.29 -26.78 7.72
CA SER A 348 -27.54 -26.94 6.96
C SER A 348 -28.75 -27.29 7.84
N SER A 349 -28.61 -27.21 9.16
CA SER A 349 -29.63 -27.65 10.11
C SER A 349 -29.88 -26.58 11.16
N TRP A 350 -31.03 -25.94 11.09
CA TRP A 350 -31.41 -24.87 12.00
C TRP A 350 -32.89 -24.95 12.36
N GLN A 351 -33.19 -24.49 13.56
CA GLN A 351 -34.55 -24.40 14.09
C GLN A 351 -34.80 -23.01 14.67
N ARG A 352 -36.05 -22.57 14.64
CA ARG A 352 -36.46 -21.32 15.26
C ARG A 352 -36.19 -21.36 16.77
N SER A 353 -35.62 -20.29 17.31
CA SER A 353 -35.30 -20.17 18.74
C SER A 353 -35.64 -18.76 19.20
N GLY A 354 -36.88 -18.58 19.67
CA GLY A 354 -37.43 -17.25 20.00
C GLY A 354 -37.52 -16.34 18.78
N SER A 355 -36.98 -15.12 18.90
CA SER A 355 -36.91 -14.13 17.82
C SER A 355 -35.90 -14.48 16.72
N GLY A 356 -34.97 -15.40 16.97
CA GLY A 356 -33.93 -15.82 16.03
C GLY A 356 -33.96 -17.30 15.69
N TRP A 357 -32.80 -17.82 15.31
CA TRP A 357 -32.57 -19.20 14.90
C TRP A 357 -31.45 -19.83 15.73
N SER A 358 -31.37 -21.16 15.74
CA SER A 358 -30.29 -21.88 16.40
C SER A 358 -29.84 -23.11 15.62
N THR A 359 -28.56 -23.44 15.71
CA THR A 359 -27.94 -24.65 15.16
C THR A 359 -26.97 -25.26 16.20
N PRO A 360 -26.82 -26.59 16.27
CA PRO A 360 -25.80 -27.22 17.11
C PRO A 360 -24.38 -26.71 16.81
N TRP A 361 -23.59 -26.51 17.86
CA TRP A 361 -22.17 -26.19 17.79
C TRP A 361 -21.48 -26.85 18.98
N SER A 362 -20.45 -27.65 18.73
CA SER A 362 -19.74 -28.43 19.74
C SER A 362 -18.30 -27.95 19.99
N SER A 363 -17.86 -26.93 19.25
CA SER A 363 -16.51 -26.38 19.29
C SER A 363 -16.60 -24.90 19.60
N PHE A 364 -16.68 -24.58 20.90
CA PHE A 364 -16.50 -23.21 21.40
C PHE A 364 -15.02 -23.05 21.80
N PRO A 365 -14.17 -22.39 21.01
CA PRO A 365 -12.77 -22.13 21.33
C PRO A 365 -12.61 -21.07 22.44
N SER A 366 -13.41 -21.18 23.51
CA SER A 366 -13.70 -20.12 24.47
C SER A 366 -12.46 -19.45 25.08
N SER A 367 -12.56 -18.13 25.22
CA SER A 367 -11.46 -17.18 25.38
C SER A 367 -10.64 -17.32 26.67
N ALA A 368 -9.32 -17.42 26.50
CA ALA A 368 -8.34 -17.28 27.57
C ALA A 368 -7.23 -16.29 27.17
N LEU A 369 -7.61 -15.07 26.76
CA LEU A 369 -6.69 -13.99 26.39
C LEU A 369 -5.73 -13.67 27.56
N LEU A 370 -4.50 -14.21 27.52
CA LEU A 370 -3.60 -14.30 28.68
C LEU A 370 -4.26 -14.88 29.96
N GLY A 371 -5.14 -15.88 29.81
CA GLY A 371 -5.89 -16.48 30.91
C GLY A 371 -7.08 -15.66 31.44
N ILE A 372 -7.37 -14.49 30.86
CA ILE A 372 -8.46 -13.60 31.30
C ILE A 372 -9.30 -13.22 30.09
N ALA A 373 -10.47 -13.85 29.94
CA ALA A 373 -11.42 -13.62 28.85
C ALA A 373 -11.72 -12.13 28.59
N ASP A 374 -11.90 -11.36 29.66
CA ASP A 374 -12.34 -9.96 29.62
C ASP A 374 -11.21 -8.98 30.00
N ASN A 375 -9.98 -9.27 29.58
CA ASN A 375 -8.78 -8.53 30.00
C ASN A 375 -8.86 -7.04 29.60
N PRO A 376 -9.00 -6.10 30.56
CA PRO A 376 -9.22 -4.68 30.25
C PRO A 376 -7.96 -3.99 29.71
N ARG A 377 -6.80 -4.66 29.69
CA ARG A 377 -5.60 -4.18 29.01
C ARG A 377 -5.74 -4.21 27.49
N PHE A 378 -6.56 -5.11 26.93
CA PHE A 378 -6.68 -5.35 25.50
C PHE A 378 -8.06 -5.01 24.94
N LEU A 379 -9.09 -5.05 25.78
CA LEU A 379 -10.49 -4.90 25.35
C LEU A 379 -11.03 -3.51 25.68
N SER A 380 -11.78 -2.94 24.73
CA SER A 380 -12.50 -1.68 24.91
C SER A 380 -13.87 -1.95 25.53
N PRO A 381 -14.38 -1.10 26.45
CA PRO A 381 -15.77 -1.18 26.92
C PRO A 381 -16.81 -1.11 25.78
N SER A 382 -16.47 -0.50 24.64
CA SER A 382 -17.32 -0.48 23.44
C SER A 382 -17.31 -1.78 22.64
N PHE A 383 -16.30 -2.62 22.82
CA PHE A 383 -16.09 -3.89 22.13
C PHE A 383 -15.65 -4.99 23.13
N PRO A 384 -16.48 -5.30 24.15
CA PRO A 384 -16.08 -6.18 25.25
C PRO A 384 -15.88 -7.63 24.81
N LEU A 385 -16.49 -8.03 23.68
CA LEU A 385 -16.37 -9.38 23.12
C LEU A 385 -15.25 -9.52 22.08
N ALA A 386 -14.44 -8.48 21.83
CA ALA A 386 -13.38 -8.53 20.81
C ALA A 386 -12.37 -9.68 21.02
N GLY A 387 -12.12 -10.06 22.28
CA GLY A 387 -11.27 -11.18 22.67
C GLY A 387 -11.90 -12.56 22.54
N ARG A 388 -13.12 -12.67 22.00
CA ARG A 388 -13.79 -13.94 21.72
C ARG A 388 -13.41 -14.41 20.31
N PRO A 389 -12.87 -15.63 20.15
CA PRO A 389 -12.43 -16.14 18.86
C PRO A 389 -13.55 -16.81 18.05
N ASP A 390 -14.78 -16.85 18.57
CA ASP A 390 -15.93 -17.49 17.91
C ASP A 390 -16.27 -16.75 16.61
N GLN A 391 -16.57 -17.48 15.52
CA GLN A 391 -16.97 -16.86 14.26
C GLN A 391 -18.11 -17.61 13.58
N VAL A 392 -19.07 -16.85 13.06
CA VAL A 392 -20.19 -17.30 12.24
C VAL A 392 -20.25 -16.43 10.99
N PHE A 393 -20.51 -17.04 9.84
CA PHE A 393 -20.57 -16.36 8.54
C PHE A 393 -21.89 -16.69 7.84
N LEU A 394 -22.52 -15.69 7.23
CA LEU A 394 -23.72 -15.83 6.41
C LEU A 394 -23.43 -15.26 5.01
N ASP A 395 -23.55 -16.08 3.97
CA ASP A 395 -23.12 -15.77 2.59
C ASP A 395 -21.68 -15.20 2.51
N GLY A 396 -20.79 -15.71 3.37
CA GLY A 396 -19.41 -15.25 3.52
C GLY A 396 -19.22 -14.00 4.39
N VAL A 397 -20.28 -13.28 4.76
CA VAL A 397 -20.19 -12.11 5.65
C VAL A 397 -20.06 -12.57 7.10
N GLN A 398 -19.00 -12.16 7.80
CA GLN A 398 -18.84 -12.44 9.23
C GLN A 398 -19.93 -11.71 10.04
N LEU A 399 -20.67 -12.43 10.87
CA LEU A 399 -21.66 -11.88 11.79
C LEU A 399 -20.98 -11.31 13.05
N THR A 400 -21.60 -10.31 13.67
CA THR A 400 -21.09 -9.71 14.92
C THR A 400 -21.45 -10.56 16.13
N GLN A 401 -20.46 -10.88 16.98
CA GLN A 401 -20.72 -11.59 18.23
C GLN A 401 -21.37 -10.67 19.26
N VAL A 402 -22.45 -11.14 19.88
CA VAL A 402 -23.21 -10.42 20.92
C VAL A 402 -23.59 -11.34 22.08
N THR A 403 -24.04 -10.76 23.19
CA THR A 403 -24.71 -11.52 24.25
C THR A 403 -26.14 -11.91 23.82
N PRO A 404 -26.74 -13.01 24.32
CA PRO A 404 -28.04 -13.48 23.86
C PRO A 404 -29.19 -12.46 23.96
N ASP A 405 -29.14 -11.52 24.92
CA ASP A 405 -30.12 -10.44 25.09
C ASP A 405 -30.02 -9.33 24.02
N LYS A 406 -28.96 -9.36 23.19
CA LYS A 406 -28.69 -8.41 22.10
C LYS A 406 -28.83 -9.05 20.71
N LEU A 407 -29.38 -10.27 20.63
CA LEU A 407 -29.53 -11.00 19.37
C LEU A 407 -30.48 -10.27 18.39
N ALA A 408 -29.92 -9.86 17.26
CA ALA A 408 -30.59 -9.15 16.18
C ALA A 408 -30.05 -9.58 14.79
N PRO A 409 -30.71 -9.25 13.66
CA PRO A 409 -30.17 -9.51 12.33
C PRO A 409 -28.74 -8.98 12.17
N GLY A 410 -27.87 -9.78 11.53
CA GLY A 410 -26.44 -9.50 11.42
C GLY A 410 -25.58 -9.93 12.63
N THR A 411 -26.19 -10.54 13.66
CA THR A 411 -25.48 -10.94 14.89
C THR A 411 -25.63 -12.43 15.22
N PHE A 412 -24.71 -12.94 16.05
CA PHE A 412 -24.78 -14.28 16.64
C PHE A 412 -24.39 -14.26 18.12
N ALA A 413 -24.87 -15.23 18.88
CA ALA A 413 -24.51 -15.43 20.29
C ALA A 413 -24.23 -16.93 20.55
N PRO A 414 -23.02 -17.33 20.95
CA PRO A 414 -22.74 -18.69 21.39
C PRO A 414 -23.57 -19.06 22.63
N ASP A 415 -24.07 -20.30 22.68
CA ASP A 415 -24.71 -20.90 23.85
C ASP A 415 -24.00 -22.23 24.16
N PRO A 416 -22.84 -22.20 24.84
CA PRO A 416 -22.06 -23.40 25.16
C PRO A 416 -22.80 -24.37 26.09
N ALA A 417 -23.63 -23.84 26.99
CA ALA A 417 -24.44 -24.65 27.90
C ALA A 417 -25.52 -25.45 27.14
N GLY A 418 -26.12 -24.85 26.10
CA GLY A 418 -27.06 -25.49 25.19
C GLY A 418 -26.42 -26.24 24.01
N GLY A 419 -25.10 -26.29 23.90
CA GLY A 419 -24.39 -26.96 22.81
C GLY A 419 -24.73 -26.40 21.40
N ARG A 420 -24.98 -25.09 21.30
CA ARG A 420 -25.50 -24.45 20.09
C ARG A 420 -25.01 -23.02 19.90
N VAL A 421 -25.30 -22.45 18.74
CA VAL A 421 -25.20 -21.00 18.49
C VAL A 421 -26.57 -20.45 18.15
N LEU A 422 -26.86 -19.24 18.66
CA LEU A 422 -28.03 -18.45 18.31
C LEU A 422 -27.65 -17.44 17.22
N ILE A 423 -28.54 -17.23 16.25
CA ILE A 423 -28.33 -16.34 15.10
C ILE A 423 -29.56 -15.46 14.92
N GLY A 424 -29.37 -14.15 14.77
CA GLY A 424 -30.49 -13.21 14.63
C GLY A 424 -30.99 -13.00 13.19
N SER A 425 -30.17 -13.37 12.19
CA SER A 425 -30.59 -13.43 10.78
C SER A 425 -31.34 -14.72 10.47
N ASP A 426 -32.17 -14.72 9.43
CA ASP A 426 -32.76 -15.94 8.87
C ASP A 426 -31.75 -16.66 7.96
N PRO A 427 -31.40 -17.94 8.23
CA PRO A 427 -30.47 -18.71 7.40
C PRO A 427 -31.16 -19.38 6.19
N SER A 428 -32.48 -19.25 6.01
CA SER A 428 -33.23 -19.95 4.98
C SER A 428 -32.81 -19.55 3.56
N GLY A 429 -32.16 -20.46 2.83
CA GLY A 429 -31.67 -20.22 1.47
C GLY A 429 -30.26 -19.62 1.37
N HIS A 430 -29.57 -19.45 2.50
CA HIS A 430 -28.25 -18.81 2.59
C HIS A 430 -27.14 -19.82 2.97
N GLU A 431 -25.88 -19.55 2.60
CA GLU A 431 -24.75 -20.33 3.12
C GLU A 431 -24.40 -19.86 4.53
N LEU A 432 -24.69 -20.68 5.54
CA LEU A 432 -24.21 -20.47 6.90
C LEU A 432 -22.95 -21.31 7.15
N ARG A 433 -21.92 -20.70 7.76
CA ARG A 433 -20.71 -21.39 8.21
C ARG A 433 -20.35 -21.03 9.64
N ILE A 434 -19.79 -21.99 10.37
CA ILE A 434 -19.28 -21.80 11.74
C ILE A 434 -17.84 -22.29 11.85
N SER A 435 -16.99 -21.57 12.58
CA SER A 435 -15.60 -21.98 12.77
C SER A 435 -15.48 -23.21 13.69
N ASN A 436 -14.56 -24.11 13.37
CA ASN A 436 -14.30 -25.35 14.10
C ASN A 436 -12.81 -25.71 14.20
N LYS A 437 -11.91 -24.78 13.82
CA LYS A 437 -10.45 -24.89 13.93
C LYS A 437 -9.86 -23.59 14.47
N GLN A 438 -8.81 -23.69 15.28
CA GLN A 438 -8.11 -22.56 15.89
C GLN A 438 -6.93 -22.09 15.05
N GLN A 439 -6.02 -23.01 14.65
CA GLN A 439 -4.84 -22.69 13.85
C GLN A 439 -4.82 -23.48 12.54
N ALA A 440 -4.43 -22.83 11.43
CA ALA A 440 -4.32 -23.48 10.12
C ALA A 440 -3.03 -24.28 9.98
N ILE A 441 -1.88 -23.61 10.20
CA ILE A 441 -0.58 -24.23 10.03
C ILE A 441 0.47 -23.65 11.00
N TRP A 442 1.20 -24.56 11.66
CA TRP A 442 2.39 -24.25 12.44
C TRP A 442 3.62 -24.92 11.80
N VAL A 443 4.51 -24.08 11.27
CA VAL A 443 5.78 -24.49 10.69
C VAL A 443 6.84 -24.49 11.78
N GLN A 444 7.33 -25.68 12.14
CA GLN A 444 8.46 -25.86 13.06
C GLN A 444 9.78 -26.13 12.31
N ALA A 445 9.70 -26.53 11.04
CA ALA A 445 10.87 -26.73 10.19
C ALA A 445 11.52 -25.40 9.78
N PRO A 446 12.85 -25.35 9.63
CA PRO A 446 13.52 -24.25 8.96
C PRO A 446 13.19 -24.27 7.44
N ASP A 447 13.57 -23.21 6.73
CA ASP A 447 13.68 -23.14 5.26
C ASP A 447 12.42 -23.63 4.51
N THR A 448 11.26 -23.44 5.12
CA THR A 448 9.96 -23.93 4.63
C THR A 448 9.21 -22.82 3.93
N THR A 449 8.71 -23.11 2.73
CA THR A 449 7.99 -22.15 1.89
C THR A 449 6.52 -22.51 1.81
N LEU A 450 5.65 -21.55 2.15
CA LEU A 450 4.21 -21.60 1.94
C LEU A 450 3.84 -20.66 0.78
N GLN A 451 3.22 -21.17 -0.29
CA GLN A 451 2.98 -20.34 -1.49
C GLN A 451 1.69 -20.57 -2.29
N GLY A 452 1.05 -19.46 -2.71
CA GLY A 452 -0.02 -19.46 -3.72
C GLY A 452 -1.41 -19.94 -3.27
N PHE A 453 -1.71 -19.99 -1.97
CA PHE A 453 -3.00 -20.46 -1.44
C PHE A 453 -3.61 -19.50 -0.41
N GLY A 454 -4.92 -19.60 -0.21
CA GLY A 454 -5.66 -18.83 0.78
C GLY A 454 -5.79 -19.55 2.12
N VAL A 455 -5.91 -18.78 3.21
CA VAL A 455 -6.15 -19.25 4.59
C VAL A 455 -7.20 -18.35 5.24
N ARG A 456 -8.30 -18.92 5.76
CA ARG A 456 -9.40 -18.11 6.30
C ARG A 456 -10.23 -18.76 7.39
N ARG A 457 -10.98 -17.92 8.15
CA ARG A 457 -12.06 -18.32 9.08
C ARG A 457 -11.63 -19.22 10.23
N TYR A 458 -10.37 -19.08 10.64
CA TYR A 458 -9.85 -19.78 11.82
C TYR A 458 -10.16 -18.99 13.09
N ALA A 459 -10.71 -19.70 14.07
CA ALA A 459 -11.00 -19.19 15.41
C ALA A 459 -9.72 -19.13 16.27
N THR A 460 -8.72 -18.42 15.78
CA THR A 460 -7.35 -18.39 16.30
C THR A 460 -7.26 -17.77 17.68
N LEU A 461 -6.49 -18.43 18.56
CA LEU A 461 -6.23 -17.98 19.92
C LEU A 461 -4.95 -17.15 20.01
N ASP A 462 -4.79 -16.39 21.09
CA ASP A 462 -3.54 -15.70 21.40
C ASP A 462 -2.39 -16.66 21.73
N SER A 463 -2.72 -17.84 22.29
CA SER A 463 -1.76 -18.93 22.54
C SER A 463 -1.15 -19.50 21.27
N ASP A 464 -1.89 -19.49 20.16
CA ASP A 464 -1.43 -19.99 18.86
C ASP A 464 -0.44 -19.04 18.19
N ARG A 465 -0.43 -17.77 18.62
CA ARG A 465 0.31 -16.61 18.08
C ARG A 465 -0.02 -16.22 16.64
N GLY A 466 -0.66 -17.07 15.84
CA GLY A 466 -1.03 -16.78 14.47
C GLY A 466 -1.80 -17.93 13.82
N THR A 467 -2.67 -17.60 12.87
CA THR A 467 -3.37 -18.58 12.03
C THR A 467 -2.36 -19.39 11.21
N ILE A 468 -1.39 -18.67 10.66
CA ILE A 468 -0.14 -19.18 10.12
C ILE A 468 0.96 -18.80 11.12
N ARG A 469 1.65 -19.79 11.69
CA ARG A 469 2.83 -19.57 12.54
C ARG A 469 4.08 -20.13 11.87
N LEU A 470 4.99 -19.25 11.45
CA LEU A 470 6.33 -19.57 10.97
C LEU A 470 7.29 -19.51 12.16
N GLY A 471 7.61 -20.65 12.77
CA GLY A 471 8.27 -20.73 14.07
C GLY A 471 9.79 -20.94 14.04
N ASN A 472 10.43 -20.91 12.87
CA ASN A 472 11.84 -21.28 12.71
C ASN A 472 12.52 -20.51 11.55
N THR A 473 13.85 -20.62 11.45
CA THR A 473 14.68 -19.82 10.53
C THR A 473 14.35 -20.03 9.05
N GLY A 474 14.55 -18.99 8.23
CA GLY A 474 14.48 -19.09 6.76
C GLY A 474 13.08 -19.33 6.19
N ALA A 475 12.03 -19.30 7.01
CA ALA A 475 10.68 -19.56 6.57
C ALA A 475 10.17 -18.47 5.61
N THR A 476 9.53 -18.89 4.52
CA THR A 476 8.98 -18.00 3.49
C THR A 476 7.46 -18.15 3.40
N ALA A 477 6.74 -17.05 3.40
CA ALA A 477 5.35 -16.98 2.95
C ALA A 477 5.27 -16.03 1.75
N GLN A 478 4.77 -16.53 0.61
CA GLN A 478 4.57 -15.72 -0.59
C GLN A 478 3.26 -16.01 -1.31
N ASP A 479 2.67 -15.01 -1.96
CA ASP A 479 1.40 -15.15 -2.71
C ASP A 479 0.27 -15.81 -1.88
N LEU A 480 0.17 -15.50 -0.59
CA LEU A 480 -0.88 -16.01 0.29
C LEU A 480 -1.96 -14.96 0.54
N VAL A 481 -3.21 -15.44 0.66
CA VAL A 481 -4.36 -14.60 1.05
C VAL A 481 -4.87 -15.05 2.42
N VAL A 482 -4.60 -14.27 3.46
CA VAL A 482 -4.84 -14.62 4.87
C VAL A 482 -5.91 -13.69 5.46
N VAL A 483 -7.16 -14.17 5.47
CA VAL A 483 -8.33 -13.31 5.71
C VAL A 483 -9.31 -13.85 6.73
N GLU A 484 -10.12 -12.99 7.35
CA GLU A 484 -11.28 -13.38 8.17
C GLU A 484 -10.93 -14.27 9.40
N ASN A 485 -9.72 -14.21 9.95
CA ASN A 485 -9.33 -15.04 11.11
C ASN A 485 -9.47 -14.28 12.44
N ALA A 486 -9.81 -14.96 13.52
CA ALA A 486 -10.33 -14.30 14.73
C ALA A 486 -9.33 -13.46 15.54
N MET A 487 -8.02 -13.70 15.43
CA MET A 487 -7.00 -12.89 16.13
C MET A 487 -5.84 -12.47 15.23
N ILE A 488 -4.75 -13.26 15.17
CA ILE A 488 -3.54 -12.92 14.40
C ILE A 488 -3.54 -13.72 13.09
N GLY A 489 -3.37 -13.03 11.95
CA GLY A 489 -3.29 -13.67 10.64
C GLY A 489 -1.99 -14.48 10.47
N VAL A 490 -0.87 -13.79 10.30
CA VAL A 490 0.46 -14.39 10.12
C VAL A 490 1.36 -14.02 11.30
N ASN A 491 2.15 -14.97 11.79
CA ASN A 491 3.18 -14.72 12.79
C ASN A 491 4.52 -15.34 12.40
N LEU A 492 5.56 -14.50 12.32
CA LEU A 492 6.94 -14.90 11.98
C LEU A 492 7.86 -14.84 13.21
N GLU A 493 8.60 -15.92 13.45
CA GLU A 493 9.56 -16.03 14.54
C GLU A 493 10.91 -16.50 13.98
N ASN A 494 12.00 -16.13 14.66
CA ASN A 494 13.36 -16.55 14.30
C ASN A 494 13.88 -15.94 12.97
N ASN A 495 15.16 -16.19 12.66
CA ASN A 495 15.93 -15.36 11.73
C ASN A 495 15.71 -15.68 10.23
N GLY A 496 15.89 -14.68 9.37
CA GLY A 496 15.93 -14.83 7.91
C GLY A 496 14.57 -15.06 7.23
N GLY A 497 13.46 -14.78 7.93
CA GLY A 497 12.12 -15.02 7.39
C GLY A 497 11.69 -14.00 6.34
N THR A 498 11.03 -14.48 5.28
CA THR A 498 10.55 -13.66 4.15
C THR A 498 9.03 -13.68 4.07
N LEU A 499 8.41 -12.50 4.14
CA LEU A 499 6.98 -12.28 3.92
C LEU A 499 6.82 -11.40 2.67
N ARG A 500 6.20 -11.92 1.61
CA ARG A 500 6.19 -11.27 0.29
C ARG A 500 4.85 -11.43 -0.41
N GLN A 501 4.36 -10.42 -1.12
CA GLN A 501 3.16 -10.54 -1.99
C GLN A 501 1.92 -11.10 -1.27
N LEU A 502 1.75 -10.76 0.01
CA LEU A 502 0.64 -11.23 0.84
C LEU A 502 -0.58 -10.32 0.73
N THR A 503 -1.78 -10.89 0.77
CA THR A 503 -3.00 -10.20 1.22
C THR A 503 -3.26 -10.61 2.66
N VAL A 504 -3.30 -9.67 3.60
CA VAL A 504 -3.61 -9.93 5.00
C VAL A 504 -4.68 -8.96 5.47
N GLU A 505 -5.93 -9.41 5.54
CA GLU A 505 -7.11 -8.54 5.70
C GLU A 505 -8.13 -9.09 6.69
N HIS A 506 -8.88 -8.21 7.35
CA HIS A 506 -10.00 -8.57 8.23
C HIS A 506 -9.63 -9.56 9.35
N ASN A 507 -8.35 -9.62 9.75
CA ASN A 507 -7.93 -10.42 10.90
C ASN A 507 -8.25 -9.67 12.20
N GLY A 508 -8.76 -10.39 13.19
CA GLY A 508 -9.52 -9.82 14.29
C GLY A 508 -8.74 -8.89 15.23
N MET A 509 -7.45 -9.14 15.44
CA MET A 509 -6.58 -8.34 16.31
C MET A 509 -5.38 -7.73 15.57
N LEU A 510 -4.66 -8.53 14.78
CA LEU A 510 -3.42 -8.13 14.12
C LEU A 510 -3.29 -8.84 12.78
N GLY A 511 -2.90 -8.13 11.72
CA GLY A 511 -2.60 -8.75 10.43
C GLY A 511 -1.35 -9.63 10.52
N ILE A 512 -0.19 -9.00 10.76
CA ILE A 512 1.12 -9.65 10.82
C ILE A 512 1.81 -9.37 12.16
N GLY A 513 2.16 -10.42 12.89
CA GLY A 513 3.11 -10.39 14.00
C GLY A 513 4.50 -10.86 13.57
N ALA A 514 5.55 -10.28 14.13
CA ALA A 514 6.88 -10.87 14.11
C ALA A 514 7.59 -10.68 15.45
N ASN A 515 8.30 -11.70 15.94
CA ASN A 515 9.05 -11.59 17.20
C ASN A 515 10.35 -12.40 17.17
N ALA A 516 11.43 -11.75 17.60
CA ALA A 516 12.76 -12.35 17.62
C ALA A 516 13.24 -12.78 16.21
N SER A 517 12.93 -11.96 15.20
CA SER A 517 13.13 -12.30 13.79
C SER A 517 14.23 -11.41 13.20
N TYR A 518 15.49 -11.81 13.33
CA TYR A 518 16.58 -11.04 12.71
C TYR A 518 16.56 -11.23 11.20
N ASP A 519 17.00 -10.21 10.46
CA ASP A 519 17.19 -10.21 9.01
C ASP A 519 15.90 -10.57 8.25
N MET A 520 14.74 -10.26 8.83
CA MET A 520 13.43 -10.49 8.22
C MET A 520 13.07 -9.40 7.20
N SER A 521 12.36 -9.79 6.15
CA SER A 521 11.79 -8.88 5.14
C SER A 521 10.28 -9.00 5.04
N LEU A 522 9.58 -7.86 4.97
CA LEU A 522 8.18 -7.75 4.57
C LEU A 522 8.10 -6.85 3.33
N SER A 523 7.75 -7.41 2.17
CA SER A 523 7.66 -6.66 0.92
C SER A 523 6.42 -6.95 0.08
N ASP A 524 6.10 -6.00 -0.80
CA ASP A 524 5.14 -6.16 -1.89
C ASP A 524 3.75 -6.63 -1.43
N SER A 525 3.36 -6.34 -0.19
CA SER A 525 2.17 -6.90 0.45
C SER A 525 1.10 -5.85 0.76
N VAL A 526 -0.15 -6.30 0.87
CA VAL A 526 -1.32 -5.53 1.29
C VAL A 526 -1.77 -6.02 2.67
N VAL A 527 -1.70 -5.16 3.68
CA VAL A 527 -2.05 -5.43 5.07
C VAL A 527 -3.06 -4.38 5.55
N ARG A 528 -4.34 -4.63 5.32
CA ARG A 528 -5.41 -3.64 5.53
C ARG A 528 -6.60 -4.14 6.32
N GLU A 529 -7.34 -3.22 6.93
CA GLU A 529 -8.61 -3.52 7.61
C GLU A 529 -8.50 -4.63 8.68
N ASN A 530 -7.30 -4.80 9.26
CA ASN A 530 -7.07 -5.67 10.42
C ASN A 530 -7.38 -4.93 11.73
N ASN A 531 -7.35 -5.66 12.84
CA ASN A 531 -8.07 -5.34 14.07
C ASN A 531 -9.59 -5.33 13.86
N TRP A 532 -10.10 -6.28 13.04
CA TRP A 532 -11.52 -6.36 12.65
C TRP A 532 -12.47 -6.50 13.84
N GLN A 533 -12.03 -7.10 14.94
CA GLN A 533 -12.82 -7.22 16.19
C GLN A 533 -12.71 -5.99 17.11
N ARG A 534 -11.93 -4.95 16.73
CA ARG A 534 -11.80 -3.67 17.46
C ARG A 534 -11.22 -3.80 18.88
N PHE A 535 -10.12 -4.55 19.02
CA PHE A 535 -9.27 -4.49 20.22
C PHE A 535 -8.74 -3.06 20.44
N LYS A 536 -8.32 -2.74 21.67
CA LYS A 536 -7.63 -1.49 22.00
C LYS A 536 -6.38 -1.30 21.15
N GLU A 537 -6.05 -0.05 20.86
CA GLU A 537 -4.88 0.32 20.06
C GLU A 537 -3.57 -0.17 20.69
N THR A 538 -3.48 -0.05 22.02
CA THR A 538 -2.39 -0.59 22.82
C THR A 538 -2.84 -1.88 23.53
N PRO A 539 -1.95 -2.86 23.73
CA PRO A 539 -0.51 -2.84 23.45
C PRO A 539 -0.09 -3.58 22.16
N VAL A 540 -0.99 -3.96 21.26
CA VAL A 540 -0.65 -4.89 20.15
C VAL A 540 -1.38 -4.72 18.82
N SER A 541 -2.65 -4.27 18.80
CA SER A 541 -3.52 -4.46 17.63
C SER A 541 -3.13 -3.57 16.44
N GLY A 542 -3.49 -3.99 15.22
CA GLY A 542 -3.27 -3.19 14.00
C GLY A 542 -2.95 -3.98 12.75
N GLY A 543 -2.22 -3.36 11.82
CA GLY A 543 -1.73 -4.00 10.60
C GLY A 543 -0.56 -4.95 10.89
N VAL A 544 0.59 -4.38 11.29
CA VAL A 544 1.86 -5.08 11.47
C VAL A 544 2.52 -4.71 12.80
N LYS A 545 2.96 -5.69 13.60
CA LYS A 545 3.80 -5.48 14.78
C LYS A 545 5.04 -6.37 14.79
N ILE A 546 6.22 -5.77 14.93
CA ILE A 546 7.54 -6.43 14.90
C ILE A 546 8.28 -6.15 16.21
N THR A 547 8.74 -7.19 16.91
CA THR A 547 9.42 -7.08 18.21
C THR A 547 10.77 -7.80 18.28
N ARG A 548 11.70 -7.32 19.14
CA ARG A 548 12.99 -7.97 19.49
C ARG A 548 13.83 -8.40 18.28
N SER A 549 13.85 -7.59 17.23
CA SER A 549 14.35 -7.98 15.90
C SER A 549 15.52 -7.10 15.46
N ARG A 550 16.37 -7.58 14.54
CA ARG A 550 17.53 -6.84 14.03
C ARG A 550 17.58 -6.92 12.51
N GLY A 551 18.09 -5.91 11.83
CA GLY A 551 18.25 -5.95 10.36
C GLY A 551 16.93 -5.93 9.57
N VAL A 552 15.82 -5.58 10.21
CA VAL A 552 14.45 -5.64 9.65
C VAL A 552 14.30 -4.74 8.43
N THR A 553 13.70 -5.26 7.35
CA THR A 553 13.31 -4.48 6.17
C THR A 553 11.81 -4.58 5.92
N VAL A 554 11.13 -3.43 5.81
CA VAL A 554 9.71 -3.31 5.45
C VAL A 554 9.62 -2.36 4.27
N SER A 555 9.36 -2.89 3.08
CA SER A 555 9.51 -2.13 1.83
C SER A 555 8.38 -2.36 0.82
N ASN A 556 7.87 -1.29 0.21
CA ASN A 556 6.84 -1.38 -0.84
C ASN A 556 5.60 -2.18 -0.38
N ASN A 557 4.95 -1.76 0.72
CA ASN A 557 3.70 -2.36 1.20
C ASN A 557 2.56 -1.33 1.21
N ASP A 558 1.32 -1.77 1.00
CA ASP A 558 0.11 -1.04 1.41
C ASP A 558 -0.29 -1.50 2.81
N VAL A 559 -0.18 -0.61 3.80
CA VAL A 559 -0.59 -0.87 5.19
C VAL A 559 -1.65 0.17 5.55
N SER A 560 -2.91 -0.10 5.19
CA SER A 560 -3.97 0.92 5.22
C SER A 560 -5.24 0.51 5.96
N ARG A 561 -6.02 1.50 6.40
CA ARG A 561 -7.37 1.31 6.98
C ARG A 561 -7.46 0.30 8.13
N ASN A 562 -6.35 -0.02 8.81
CA ASN A 562 -6.38 -0.89 9.98
C ASN A 562 -7.01 -0.13 11.15
N TYR A 563 -7.84 -0.79 11.94
CA TYR A 563 -8.60 -0.18 13.05
C TYR A 563 -7.76 0.03 14.32
N SER A 564 -6.50 0.45 14.14
CA SER A 564 -5.50 0.75 15.18
C SER A 564 -4.28 1.40 14.49
N SER A 565 -3.06 1.05 14.88
CA SER A 565 -1.81 1.42 14.20
C SER A 565 -1.58 0.61 12.92
N GLY A 566 -0.87 1.21 11.96
CA GLY A 566 -0.45 0.57 10.71
C GLY A 566 0.74 -0.35 10.92
N LEU A 567 1.94 0.23 11.06
CA LEU A 567 3.21 -0.48 11.22
C LEU A 567 3.89 -0.10 12.56
N TRP A 568 4.12 -1.07 13.43
CA TRP A 568 4.68 -0.87 14.77
C TRP A 568 5.94 -1.72 14.99
N LEU A 569 7.08 -1.07 15.18
CA LEU A 569 8.33 -1.69 15.60
C LEU A 569 8.52 -1.35 17.08
N ASP A 570 8.62 -2.36 17.94
CA ASP A 570 8.55 -2.23 19.40
C ASP A 570 9.54 -3.19 20.10
N GLU A 571 9.79 -3.00 21.40
CA GLU A 571 10.52 -3.95 22.24
C GLU A 571 11.87 -4.38 21.65
N SER A 572 12.81 -3.43 21.53
CA SER A 572 14.20 -3.66 21.08
C SER A 572 14.35 -4.06 19.60
N VAL A 573 13.79 -3.30 18.66
CA VAL A 573 14.15 -3.45 17.22
C VAL A 573 15.38 -2.61 16.89
N TYR A 574 16.39 -3.20 16.25
CA TYR A 574 17.63 -2.51 15.85
C TYR A 574 17.93 -2.60 14.36
N ASP A 575 18.46 -1.53 13.77
CA ASP A 575 18.86 -1.47 12.34
C ASP A 575 17.69 -1.76 11.38
N SER A 576 16.56 -1.08 11.59
CA SER A 576 15.35 -1.24 10.78
C SER A 576 15.29 -0.26 9.59
N LYS A 577 14.72 -0.72 8.48
CA LYS A 577 14.50 0.06 7.25
C LYS A 577 13.02 -0.03 6.87
N VAL A 578 12.31 1.09 6.94
CA VAL A 578 10.90 1.24 6.57
C VAL A 578 10.84 2.17 5.36
N VAL A 579 10.76 1.58 4.15
CA VAL A 579 11.04 2.31 2.90
C VAL A 579 9.97 2.17 1.82
N GLY A 580 9.55 3.28 1.23
CA GLY A 580 8.63 3.26 0.08
C GLY A 580 7.25 2.64 0.34
N ASN A 581 6.77 2.63 1.58
CA ASN A 581 5.46 2.07 1.93
C ASN A 581 4.34 3.12 1.78
N THR A 582 3.14 2.65 1.46
CA THR A 582 1.88 3.42 1.53
C THR A 582 1.20 3.05 2.84
N VAL A 583 1.14 4.00 3.79
CA VAL A 583 0.64 3.77 5.16
C VAL A 583 -0.50 4.76 5.45
N VAL A 584 -1.70 4.44 4.98
CA VAL A 584 -2.80 5.42 4.87
C VAL A 584 -4.07 5.03 5.64
N ASP A 585 -4.70 6.00 6.29
CA ASP A 585 -6.01 5.90 6.95
C ASP A 585 -6.12 4.83 8.06
N ASN A 586 -4.99 4.45 8.66
CA ASN A 586 -4.99 3.67 9.91
C ASN A 586 -5.51 4.55 11.06
N GLU A 587 -6.43 4.05 11.89
CA GLU A 587 -7.17 4.90 12.85
C GLU A 587 -6.28 5.60 13.90
N TRP A 588 -5.10 5.05 14.22
CA TRP A 588 -4.24 5.56 15.31
C TRP A 588 -2.86 6.08 14.84
N THR A 589 -1.80 5.25 14.84
CA THR A 589 -0.47 5.66 14.35
C THR A 589 -0.20 5.03 12.98
N GLY A 590 0.30 5.80 12.01
CA GLY A 590 0.77 5.24 10.74
C GLY A 590 1.99 4.34 10.93
N ILE A 591 3.14 4.94 11.25
CA ILE A 591 4.41 4.25 11.53
C ILE A 591 4.85 4.55 12.97
N GLN A 592 5.09 3.52 13.79
CA GLN A 592 5.50 3.65 15.18
C GLN A 592 6.84 2.96 15.41
N LEU A 593 7.83 3.72 15.86
CA LEU A 593 9.11 3.22 16.37
C LEU A 593 9.12 3.41 17.89
N GLU A 594 9.19 2.31 18.63
CA GLU A 594 9.09 2.26 20.08
C GLU A 594 10.19 1.40 20.67
N LEU A 595 10.81 1.86 21.77
CA LEU A 595 11.84 1.11 22.52
C LEU A 595 12.92 0.48 21.61
N SER A 596 13.36 1.21 20.60
CA SER A 596 14.15 0.71 19.48
C SER A 596 15.40 1.56 19.26
N SER A 597 16.25 1.23 18.29
CA SER A 597 17.46 2.01 17.99
C SER A 597 17.92 1.81 16.55
N LYS A 598 18.55 2.83 15.95
CA LYS A 598 19.09 2.80 14.57
C LYS A 598 18.01 2.44 13.53
N ALA A 599 17.28 3.44 13.05
CA ALA A 599 16.19 3.24 12.10
C ALA A 599 16.23 4.22 10.91
N VAL A 600 15.82 3.74 9.74
CA VAL A 600 15.56 4.57 8.55
C VAL A 600 14.07 4.48 8.21
N VAL A 601 13.40 5.62 8.15
CA VAL A 601 12.01 5.75 7.67
C VAL A 601 12.06 6.68 6.48
N ALA A 602 12.01 6.14 5.25
CA ALA A 602 12.23 6.95 4.06
C ALA A 602 11.34 6.64 2.86
N GLY A 603 10.99 7.66 2.07
CA GLY A 603 10.19 7.48 0.85
C GLY A 603 8.74 7.06 1.07
N ASN A 604 8.23 7.02 2.31
CA ASN A 604 6.89 6.53 2.61
C ASN A 604 5.83 7.63 2.36
N THR A 605 4.64 7.22 1.93
CA THR A 605 3.43 8.05 1.97
C THR A 605 2.63 7.67 3.21
N VAL A 606 2.45 8.62 4.14
CA VAL A 606 1.86 8.36 5.45
C VAL A 606 0.72 9.35 5.69
N THR A 607 -0.54 8.91 5.52
CA THR A 607 -1.69 9.83 5.61
C THR A 607 -2.81 9.35 6.52
N GLY A 608 -3.58 10.29 7.07
CA GLY A 608 -4.72 10.00 7.93
C GLY A 608 -4.34 9.67 9.38
N GLY A 609 -5.30 9.12 10.13
CA GLY A 609 -5.11 8.68 11.52
C GLY A 609 -4.96 9.81 12.55
N LYS A 610 -4.40 9.47 13.72
CA LYS A 610 -4.05 10.45 14.77
C LYS A 610 -2.63 10.95 14.64
N THR A 611 -1.69 10.04 14.47
CA THR A 611 -0.26 10.34 14.35
C THR A 611 0.29 9.71 13.07
N GLY A 612 0.97 10.48 12.21
CA GLY A 612 1.63 9.93 11.02
C GLY A 612 2.78 9.00 11.41
N ILE A 613 3.83 9.58 12.00
CA ILE A 613 5.03 8.86 12.46
C ILE A 613 5.26 9.13 13.95
N GLN A 614 5.35 8.10 14.79
CA GLN A 614 5.72 8.21 16.20
C GLN A 614 7.11 7.61 16.45
N ILE A 615 7.94 8.31 17.23
CA ILE A 615 9.25 7.86 17.70
C ILE A 615 9.25 8.02 19.22
N ILE A 616 9.34 6.92 19.99
CA ILE A 616 9.30 6.95 21.45
C ILE A 616 10.30 5.98 22.06
N GLY A 617 11.05 6.45 23.07
CA GLY A 617 12.15 5.69 23.67
C GLY A 617 13.12 5.12 22.64
N THR A 618 13.45 5.88 21.59
CA THR A 618 14.13 5.36 20.38
C THR A 618 15.18 6.35 19.87
N ASP A 619 16.41 5.88 19.65
CA ASP A 619 17.53 6.69 19.14
C ASP A 619 18.03 6.31 17.73
N ASP A 620 18.86 7.19 17.17
CA ASP A 620 19.53 7.04 15.86
C ASP A 620 18.55 6.87 14.69
N VAL A 621 17.54 7.74 14.62
CA VAL A 621 16.46 7.66 13.61
C VAL A 621 16.63 8.68 12.50
N ARG A 622 16.54 8.23 11.25
CA ARG A 622 16.59 9.06 10.04
C ARG A 622 15.25 9.00 9.31
N VAL A 623 14.46 10.06 9.43
CA VAL A 623 13.16 10.26 8.77
C VAL A 623 13.36 11.13 7.54
N TYR A 624 13.50 10.51 6.36
CA TYR A 624 13.90 11.18 5.13
C TYR A 624 12.86 11.07 4.02
N ASN A 625 12.54 12.16 3.32
CA ASN A 625 11.77 12.07 2.07
C ASN A 625 10.42 11.33 2.22
N ASN A 626 9.69 11.55 3.31
CA ASN A 626 8.33 11.02 3.47
C ASN A 626 7.30 12.10 3.13
N SER A 627 6.16 11.69 2.57
CA SER A 627 4.99 12.54 2.35
C SER A 627 3.97 12.27 3.45
N VAL A 628 3.82 13.20 4.40
CA VAL A 628 3.03 13.04 5.63
C VAL A 628 1.85 14.02 5.63
N GLY A 629 0.62 13.58 5.87
CA GLY A 629 -0.56 14.48 5.84
C GLY A 629 -1.85 13.88 6.40
N GLY A 630 -2.94 14.63 6.44
CA GLY A 630 -4.27 14.16 6.87
C GLY A 630 -4.41 13.70 8.33
N PHE A 631 -3.35 13.75 9.13
CA PHE A 631 -3.34 13.33 10.53
C PHE A 631 -4.17 14.29 11.40
N SER A 632 -4.94 13.76 12.35
CA SER A 632 -5.79 14.56 13.23
C SER A 632 -5.06 15.17 14.44
N GLN A 633 -3.84 14.75 14.76
CA GLN A 633 -3.05 15.31 15.88
C GLN A 633 -1.59 15.64 15.51
N PHE A 634 -0.82 14.68 15.02
CA PHE A 634 0.64 14.85 14.86
C PHE A 634 1.16 14.30 13.53
N GLY A 635 2.00 15.05 12.82
CA GLY A 635 2.70 14.56 11.62
C GLY A 635 3.83 13.61 12.00
N VAL A 636 4.88 14.15 12.62
CA VAL A 636 5.94 13.40 13.32
C VAL A 636 5.89 13.74 14.80
N LYS A 637 5.83 12.72 15.66
CA LYS A 637 5.73 12.86 17.11
C LYS A 637 6.91 12.15 17.78
N VAL A 638 7.81 12.92 18.37
CA VAL A 638 8.99 12.45 19.10
C VAL A 638 8.73 12.57 20.59
N LEU A 639 8.81 11.45 21.32
CA LEU A 639 8.52 11.36 22.74
C LEU A 639 9.63 10.67 23.52
N GLN A 640 9.70 10.97 24.82
CA GLN A 640 10.36 10.13 25.82
C GLN A 640 9.36 9.78 26.93
N ASP A 641 9.48 8.57 27.46
CA ASP A 641 8.83 8.12 28.68
C ASP A 641 9.84 7.60 29.73
N GLU A 642 9.35 7.06 30.84
CA GLU A 642 10.15 6.54 31.94
C GLU A 642 10.91 5.22 31.66
N ARG A 643 10.57 4.48 30.60
CA ARG A 643 11.11 3.13 30.37
C ARG A 643 12.60 3.18 30.01
N ARG A 644 13.38 2.23 30.53
CA ARG A 644 14.82 2.09 30.25
C ARG A 644 15.18 0.62 30.07
N GLN A 645 16.00 0.33 29.07
CA GLN A 645 16.33 -1.04 28.67
C GLN A 645 17.02 -1.83 29.79
N ALA A 646 17.84 -1.15 30.61
CA ALA A 646 18.56 -1.72 31.74
C ALA A 646 17.68 -2.10 32.96
N THR A 647 16.46 -1.56 33.09
CA THR A 647 15.64 -1.70 34.32
C THR A 647 14.20 -2.17 34.09
N ALA A 648 13.75 -2.25 32.84
CA ALA A 648 12.41 -2.74 32.54
C ALA A 648 12.26 -4.25 32.81
N ALA A 649 11.03 -4.68 33.15
CA ALA A 649 10.73 -6.08 33.42
C ALA A 649 10.56 -6.95 32.14
N THR A 650 10.21 -6.33 31.02
CA THR A 650 9.96 -6.97 29.72
C THR A 650 10.36 -6.05 28.57
N GLY A 651 10.46 -6.60 27.35
CA GLY A 651 10.74 -5.85 26.12
C GLY A 651 12.20 -5.95 25.63
N GLN A 652 13.12 -6.44 26.45
CA GLN A 652 14.49 -6.72 26.02
C GLN A 652 14.53 -7.93 25.08
N ASP A 653 15.44 -7.90 24.10
CA ASP A 653 15.82 -9.08 23.34
C ASP A 653 16.75 -9.97 24.18
N ARG A 654 16.23 -11.12 24.63
CA ARG A 654 16.95 -12.10 25.47
C ARG A 654 18.14 -12.77 24.76
N ARG A 655 18.35 -12.54 23.45
CA ARG A 655 19.52 -13.01 22.70
C ARG A 655 20.70 -12.04 22.77
N ARG A 656 20.57 -10.97 23.54
CA ARG A 656 21.56 -9.91 23.72
C ARG A 656 21.90 -9.76 25.21
N PRO A 657 23.07 -9.18 25.55
CA PRO A 657 23.34 -8.77 26.92
C PRO A 657 22.24 -7.84 27.45
N ILE A 658 22.03 -7.84 28.78
CA ILE A 658 21.11 -6.93 29.44
C ILE A 658 21.92 -6.14 30.49
N PRO A 659 22.12 -4.82 30.33
CA PRO A 659 21.69 -4.01 29.20
C PRO A 659 22.41 -4.34 27.87
N ASP A 660 21.76 -4.05 26.74
CA ASP A 660 22.33 -4.26 25.41
C ASP A 660 23.08 -2.99 24.99
N PRO A 661 24.40 -3.05 24.70
CA PRO A 661 25.20 -1.87 24.40
C PRO A 661 24.77 -1.12 23.13
N THR A 662 23.88 -1.69 22.30
CA THR A 662 23.30 -1.00 21.12
C THR A 662 21.84 -0.58 21.30
N MET A 663 21.31 -0.55 22.53
CA MET A 663 19.88 -0.28 22.78
C MET A 663 19.66 0.45 24.12
N SER A 664 19.44 1.76 24.07
CA SER A 664 19.31 2.61 25.27
C SER A 664 17.88 2.71 25.82
N TRP A 665 16.89 2.66 24.93
CA TRP A 665 15.51 3.15 25.13
C TRP A 665 15.41 4.63 25.53
N VAL A 666 16.42 5.42 25.15
CA VAL A 666 16.51 6.86 25.39
C VAL A 666 16.36 7.57 24.05
N THR A 667 15.35 8.42 23.89
CA THR A 667 15.07 9.09 22.62
C THR A 667 16.16 10.10 22.26
N GLY A 668 16.73 10.01 21.06
CA GLY A 668 17.63 11.06 20.58
C GLY A 668 18.39 10.74 19.28
N LYS A 669 19.24 11.66 18.85
CA LYS A 669 19.97 11.56 17.56
C LYS A 669 18.98 11.30 16.41
N ILE A 670 18.02 12.22 16.24
CA ILE A 670 16.93 12.08 15.25
C ILE A 670 17.13 13.13 14.16
N THR A 671 17.07 12.72 12.90
CA THR A 671 17.05 13.64 11.75
C THR A 671 15.71 13.53 11.03
N ILE A 672 14.96 14.62 11.00
CA ILE A 672 13.72 14.79 10.24
C ILE A 672 14.07 15.70 9.06
N ALA A 673 14.30 15.09 7.89
CA ALA A 673 14.75 15.82 6.72
C ALA A 673 14.01 15.51 5.42
N ASN A 674 13.94 16.52 4.55
CA ASN A 674 13.40 16.38 3.20
C ASN A 674 11.93 15.91 3.14
N ASN A 675 11.16 16.00 4.24
CA ASN A 675 9.77 15.52 4.28
C ASN A 675 8.80 16.61 3.81
N ALA A 676 7.68 16.20 3.23
CA ALA A 676 6.55 17.07 2.91
C ALA A 676 5.45 16.88 3.96
N PHE A 677 4.97 17.97 4.57
CA PHE A 677 3.90 17.94 5.57
C PHE A 677 2.63 18.62 5.01
N GLY A 678 1.69 17.80 4.54
CA GLY A 678 0.35 18.20 4.14
C GLY A 678 -0.50 18.71 5.31
N SER A 679 -1.72 19.15 4.99
CA SER A 679 -2.72 19.60 5.95
C SER A 679 -2.96 18.55 7.05
N GLY A 680 -3.20 19.01 8.28
CA GLY A 680 -3.32 18.14 9.45
C GLY A 680 -3.68 18.91 10.73
N GLY A 681 -3.70 18.18 11.84
CA GLY A 681 -4.15 18.61 13.17
C GLY A 681 -3.13 19.44 13.95
N TYR A 682 -2.92 19.14 15.24
CA TYR A 682 -2.26 20.05 16.18
C TYR A 682 -0.82 20.46 15.79
N TYR A 683 0.04 19.52 15.39
CA TYR A 683 1.45 19.78 15.07
C TYR A 683 1.95 18.96 13.88
N GLN A 684 2.80 19.56 13.04
CA GLN A 684 3.45 18.85 11.93
C GLN A 684 4.69 18.09 12.44
N VAL A 685 5.49 18.71 13.30
CA VAL A 685 6.51 18.05 14.13
C VAL A 685 6.27 18.42 15.60
N TYR A 686 6.36 17.44 16.50
CA TYR A 686 6.20 17.63 17.94
C TYR A 686 7.28 16.86 18.70
N VAL A 687 8.03 17.54 19.57
CA VAL A 687 9.10 16.93 20.38
C VAL A 687 8.87 17.25 21.85
N LEU A 688 8.62 16.24 22.69
CA LEU A 688 8.43 16.40 24.13
C LEU A 688 8.87 15.15 24.92
N ASP A 689 9.76 15.31 25.91
CA ASP A 689 9.82 14.33 27.00
C ASP A 689 8.57 14.49 27.86
N SER A 690 7.83 13.41 28.10
CA SER A 690 6.60 13.44 28.89
C SER A 690 6.81 13.03 30.35
N LYS A 691 8.02 12.60 30.74
CA LYS A 691 8.29 11.88 31.99
C LYS A 691 9.64 12.17 32.65
N THR A 692 10.72 12.33 31.90
CA THR A 692 12.09 12.29 32.45
C THR A 692 12.86 13.63 32.42
N ASN A 693 12.14 14.75 32.25
CA ASN A 693 12.66 16.12 32.31
C ASN A 693 13.78 16.44 31.29
N ARG A 694 13.85 15.70 30.17
CA ARG A 694 14.78 15.99 29.07
C ARG A 694 14.21 17.07 28.16
N SER A 695 14.95 18.15 27.96
CA SER A 695 14.59 19.14 26.94
C SER A 695 14.70 18.53 25.54
N ALA A 696 13.92 19.03 24.58
CA ALA A 696 14.01 18.60 23.19
C ALA A 696 15.39 18.90 22.58
N ASP A 697 16.10 19.92 23.09
CA ASP A 697 17.50 20.20 22.73
C ASP A 697 18.45 19.08 23.19
N SER A 698 18.25 18.52 24.38
CA SER A 698 19.01 17.36 24.89
C SER A 698 18.72 16.03 24.17
N MET A 699 17.76 16.02 23.24
CA MET A 699 17.48 14.88 22.37
C MET A 699 18.26 14.92 21.06
N GLY A 700 18.89 16.04 20.68
CA GLY A 700 19.63 16.12 19.42
C GLY A 700 18.75 15.85 18.19
N VAL A 701 17.54 16.44 18.17
CA VAL A 701 16.63 16.37 17.01
C VAL A 701 17.01 17.46 16.00
N THR A 702 17.13 17.10 14.73
CA THR A 702 17.41 18.01 13.61
C THR A 702 16.20 18.08 12.68
N VAL A 703 15.78 19.29 12.29
CA VAL A 703 14.62 19.54 11.42
C VAL A 703 15.03 20.44 10.25
N THR A 704 15.40 19.86 9.11
CA THR A 704 15.97 20.61 7.96
C THR A 704 15.56 20.03 6.61
N GLY A 705 15.51 20.82 5.54
CA GLY A 705 15.10 20.40 4.20
C GLY A 705 13.59 20.13 4.03
N ASN A 706 12.76 20.32 5.05
CA ASN A 706 11.34 19.97 5.01
C ASN A 706 10.49 21.09 4.39
N ALA A 707 9.38 20.71 3.76
CA ALA A 707 8.30 21.61 3.40
C ALA A 707 7.12 21.43 4.36
N PHE A 708 6.77 22.49 5.06
CA PHE A 708 5.63 22.55 5.97
C PHE A 708 4.42 23.22 5.33
N ASN A 709 3.25 22.95 5.88
CA ASN A 709 2.11 23.85 5.76
C ASN A 709 2.29 25.07 6.69
N GLN A 710 1.87 26.26 6.24
CA GLN A 710 1.89 27.43 7.11
C GLN A 710 0.88 27.36 8.26
N ARG A 711 1.14 28.18 9.28
CA ARG A 711 0.19 28.54 10.32
C ARG A 711 -0.02 30.05 10.37
N ARG A 712 -1.28 30.47 10.34
CA ARG A 712 -1.77 31.85 10.48
C ARG A 712 -2.83 31.96 11.57
N THR A 713 -3.56 30.87 11.85
CA THR A 713 -4.59 30.82 12.89
C THR A 713 -4.37 29.63 13.84
N THR A 714 -4.99 29.67 15.02
CA THR A 714 -4.89 28.61 16.02
C THR A 714 -5.47 27.27 15.58
N ALA A 715 -6.38 27.27 14.58
CA ALA A 715 -7.00 26.09 13.99
C ALA A 715 -6.10 25.31 13.02
N GLN A 716 -4.96 25.88 12.62
CA GLN A 716 -4.01 25.27 11.66
C GLN A 716 -2.84 24.62 12.41
N ALA A 717 -2.21 23.60 11.83
CA ALA A 717 -1.12 22.87 12.47
C ALA A 717 0.09 23.75 12.80
N THR A 718 0.56 23.72 14.06
CA THR A 718 1.88 24.30 14.41
C THR A 718 2.98 23.55 13.64
N LEU A 719 3.95 24.26 13.07
CA LEU A 719 5.01 23.61 12.29
C LEU A 719 5.88 22.74 13.20
N VAL A 720 6.45 23.32 14.27
CA VAL A 720 7.26 22.59 15.25
C VAL A 720 6.88 22.95 16.69
N GLY A 721 6.51 21.95 17.48
CA GLY A 721 6.43 22.04 18.95
C GLY A 721 7.71 21.51 19.60
N TRP A 722 8.28 22.24 20.56
CA TRP A 722 9.58 21.94 21.17
C TRP A 722 9.54 21.99 22.72
N GLY A 723 9.79 20.85 23.37
CA GLY A 723 9.69 20.69 24.82
C GLY A 723 10.84 21.31 25.62
N ALA A 724 10.52 22.02 26.71
CA ALA A 724 11.49 22.75 27.54
C ALA A 724 12.29 21.89 28.53
N GLY A 725 11.83 20.67 28.84
CA GLY A 725 12.47 19.78 29.83
C GLY A 725 11.80 19.75 31.22
N ASP A 726 10.56 20.22 31.32
CA ASP A 726 9.70 20.18 32.52
C ASP A 726 8.50 19.22 32.38
N ASN A 727 8.58 18.33 31.39
CA ASN A 727 7.55 17.42 30.91
C ASN A 727 6.24 18.05 30.39
N LYS A 728 6.12 19.38 30.27
CA LYS A 728 4.83 20.06 30.05
C LYS A 728 4.90 21.22 29.05
N THR A 729 5.91 22.08 29.18
CA THR A 729 6.02 23.31 28.39
C THR A 729 6.55 23.00 27.00
N VAL A 730 5.80 23.43 25.99
CA VAL A 730 6.11 23.28 24.57
C VAL A 730 6.14 24.64 23.90
N THR A 731 7.34 25.10 23.52
CA THR A 731 7.52 26.28 22.67
C THR A 731 7.00 25.97 21.27
N ARG A 732 6.24 26.90 20.67
CA ARG A 732 5.74 26.77 19.30
C ARG A 732 6.57 27.59 18.34
N PHE A 733 7.06 26.96 17.29
CA PHE A 733 7.60 27.62 16.10
C PHE A 733 6.50 27.58 15.03
N ASP A 734 5.75 28.68 14.95
CA ASP A 734 4.60 28.82 14.04
C ASP A 734 4.99 29.29 12.62
N THR A 735 6.28 29.58 12.39
CA THR A 735 6.83 29.89 11.06
C THR A 735 8.23 29.29 10.87
N VAL A 736 8.61 29.07 9.61
CA VAL A 736 9.98 28.71 9.20
C VAL A 736 10.99 29.75 9.64
N SER A 737 10.65 31.04 9.62
CA SER A 737 11.54 32.11 10.11
C SER A 737 11.87 31.94 11.59
N ALA A 738 10.85 31.66 12.43
CA ALA A 738 11.05 31.37 13.85
C ALA A 738 11.89 30.09 14.07
N LEU A 739 11.67 29.05 13.26
CA LEU A 739 12.45 27.81 13.32
C LEU A 739 13.91 28.03 12.91
N SER A 740 14.18 28.83 11.89
CA SER A 740 15.54 29.24 11.49
C SER A 740 16.19 30.17 12.50
N GLY A 741 15.41 30.94 13.26
CA GLY A 741 15.89 31.70 14.42
C GLY A 741 16.37 30.82 15.58
N LYS A 742 15.77 29.63 15.75
CA LYS A 742 16.26 28.61 16.71
C LYS A 742 17.58 27.98 16.25
N ASN A 743 17.71 27.65 14.96
CA ASN A 743 18.94 27.10 14.41
C ASN A 743 19.14 27.57 12.96
N SER A 744 20.14 28.43 12.75
CA SER A 744 20.42 29.05 11.47
C SER A 744 21.03 28.11 10.43
N ALA A 745 21.23 26.82 10.72
CA ALA A 745 21.53 25.77 9.73
C ALA A 745 20.27 25.04 9.22
N TRP A 746 19.13 25.16 9.90
CA TRP A 746 17.88 24.48 9.52
C TRP A 746 17.17 25.25 8.39
N ARG A 747 17.29 24.74 7.16
CA ARG A 747 16.68 25.32 5.94
C ARG A 747 15.36 24.61 5.65
N ASN A 748 14.23 25.22 5.95
CA ASN A 748 12.91 24.66 5.64
C ASN A 748 12.11 25.65 4.79
N VAL A 749 10.95 25.25 4.28
CA VAL A 749 9.97 26.12 3.58
C VAL A 749 8.57 25.90 4.10
N GLU A 750 7.69 26.88 3.91
CA GLU A 750 6.27 26.80 4.26
C GLU A 750 5.39 27.22 3.09
N THR A 751 4.18 26.67 3.01
CA THR A 751 3.17 27.04 2.02
C THR A 751 2.62 28.46 2.25
N SER A 752 2.01 29.08 1.25
CA SER A 752 1.29 30.36 1.41
C SER A 752 -0.18 30.21 1.84
N GLN A 753 -0.71 28.98 1.83
CA GLN A 753 -2.05 28.59 2.23
C GLN A 753 -2.05 27.15 2.75
N VAL A 754 -3.08 26.71 3.48
CA VAL A 754 -3.15 25.31 3.93
C VAL A 754 -3.55 24.42 2.75
N LEU A 755 -2.73 23.39 2.48
CA LEU A 755 -2.81 22.51 1.33
C LEU A 755 -2.66 21.05 1.78
N ASP A 756 -3.39 20.14 1.15
CA ASP A 756 -3.03 18.72 1.20
C ASP A 756 -1.71 18.46 0.44
N LEU A 757 -1.22 17.22 0.49
CA LEU A 757 0.03 16.85 -0.18
C LEU A 757 -0.01 17.08 -1.71
N GLY A 758 -1.18 16.96 -2.35
CA GLY A 758 -1.34 17.21 -3.78
C GLY A 758 -1.21 18.70 -4.13
N GLY A 759 -1.83 19.56 -3.34
CA GLY A 759 -1.72 21.02 -3.48
C GLY A 759 -0.31 21.55 -3.26
N MET A 760 0.50 20.91 -2.41
CA MET A 760 1.87 21.34 -2.12
C MET A 760 2.83 21.24 -3.30
N THR A 761 2.50 20.50 -4.37
CA THR A 761 3.47 20.12 -5.43
C THR A 761 4.27 21.29 -6.01
N SER A 762 3.68 22.48 -6.17
CA SER A 762 4.39 23.68 -6.64
C SER A 762 5.51 24.14 -5.68
N LEU A 763 5.25 24.12 -4.36
CA LEU A 763 6.24 24.44 -3.34
C LEU A 763 7.35 23.39 -3.31
N LEU A 764 6.99 22.10 -3.35
CA LEU A 764 7.95 20.99 -3.25
C LEU A 764 9.02 21.07 -4.35
N THR A 765 8.61 21.31 -5.60
CA THR A 765 9.56 21.34 -6.73
C THR A 765 10.31 22.66 -6.86
N SER A 766 9.71 23.81 -6.51
CA SER A 766 10.43 25.11 -6.50
C SER A 766 11.46 25.23 -5.37
N SER A 767 11.30 24.46 -4.29
CA SER A 767 12.12 24.58 -3.08
C SER A 767 13.37 23.68 -3.06
N LEU A 768 13.72 22.99 -4.15
CA LEU A 768 14.82 22.01 -4.16
C LEU A 768 16.21 22.59 -3.79
N GLY A 769 16.37 23.91 -3.83
CA GLY A 769 17.57 24.61 -3.35
C GLY A 769 17.83 24.53 -1.83
N ILE A 770 16.81 24.25 -1.01
CA ILE A 770 16.98 24.10 0.46
C ILE A 770 17.49 22.73 0.87
N VAL A 771 17.33 21.74 -0.02
CA VAL A 771 17.45 20.32 0.30
C VAL A 771 18.88 19.86 0.09
N SER A 772 19.43 19.16 1.08
CA SER A 772 20.70 18.44 0.88
C SER A 772 20.48 17.23 -0.03
N ALA A 773 21.52 16.82 -0.75
CA ALA A 773 21.51 15.55 -1.47
C ALA A 773 21.28 14.39 -0.49
N LEU A 774 20.66 13.30 -0.95
CA LEU A 774 20.41 12.13 -0.11
C LEU A 774 21.74 11.54 0.41
N PRO A 775 21.83 11.14 1.70
CA PRO A 775 22.86 10.23 2.17
C PRO A 775 22.91 8.99 1.27
N SER A 776 24.10 8.55 0.87
CA SER A 776 24.27 7.52 -0.17
C SER A 776 23.59 6.18 0.18
N ASP A 777 23.52 5.83 1.47
CA ASP A 777 22.84 4.64 1.95
C ASP A 777 21.31 4.76 1.90
N ILE A 778 20.75 5.95 2.18
CA ILE A 778 19.32 6.23 1.99
C ILE A 778 18.97 6.29 0.49
N ALA A 779 19.84 6.87 -0.34
CA ALA A 779 19.66 6.88 -1.79
C ALA A 779 19.59 5.45 -2.35
N ALA A 780 20.50 4.57 -1.94
CA ALA A 780 20.49 3.16 -2.30
C ALA A 780 19.20 2.44 -1.85
N LEU A 781 18.74 2.67 -0.62
CA LEU A 781 17.48 2.10 -0.11
C LEU A 781 16.23 2.55 -0.88
N LEU A 782 16.27 3.71 -1.55
CA LEU A 782 15.16 4.26 -2.35
C LEU A 782 15.34 4.03 -3.86
N GLY A 783 16.38 3.32 -4.29
CA GLY A 783 16.72 3.15 -5.71
C GLY A 783 17.07 4.46 -6.43
N GLN A 784 17.51 5.48 -5.70
CA GLN A 784 17.81 6.82 -6.21
C GLN A 784 19.32 7.05 -6.35
N PRO A 785 19.78 7.89 -7.29
CA PRO A 785 21.17 8.34 -7.30
C PRO A 785 21.47 9.20 -6.06
N GLY A 786 22.70 9.14 -5.54
CA GLY A 786 23.12 9.95 -4.39
C GLY A 786 23.08 11.47 -4.63
N THR A 787 22.93 11.91 -5.88
CA THR A 787 22.71 13.31 -6.28
C THR A 787 21.24 13.76 -6.22
N ALA A 788 20.29 12.84 -6.00
CA ALA A 788 18.87 13.13 -5.99
C ALA A 788 18.51 14.17 -4.91
N ARG A 789 17.70 15.15 -5.31
CA ARG A 789 17.10 16.17 -4.43
C ARG A 789 15.60 16.16 -4.64
N ARG A 790 14.86 15.94 -3.56
CA ARG A 790 13.40 15.93 -3.54
C ARG A 790 12.90 16.30 -2.15
N ILE A 791 11.70 16.85 -2.05
CA ILE A 791 10.96 16.97 -0.80
C ILE A 791 9.72 16.08 -0.90
N GLY A 792 9.46 15.27 0.14
CA GLY A 792 8.45 14.22 0.11
C GLY A 792 8.93 12.91 -0.52
N ALA A 793 8.02 11.94 -0.60
CA ALA A 793 8.22 10.63 -1.22
C ALA A 793 8.53 10.72 -2.71
N PHE A 794 9.24 9.73 -3.24
CA PHE A 794 9.68 9.62 -4.63
C PHE A 794 8.56 9.19 -5.60
#